data_AF-A0A3K8YFE1-F1
#
_entry.id   AF-A0A3K8YFE1-F1
#
_cell.length_a   1.000
_cell.length_b   1.000
_cell.length_c   1.000
_cell.angle_alpha   90.00
_cell.angle_beta   90.00
_cell.angle_gamma   90.00
#
_symmetry.space_group_name_H-M   'P 1'
#
loop_
_entity.id
_entity.type
_entity.pdbx_description
1 polymer ?
#
loop_
_entity_poly.entity_id
_entity_poly.type
_entity_poly.pdbx_seq_one_letter_code
_entity_poly.pdbx_strand_id
1 'polypeptide(L)'
;MKGIQITPIALLVVNTISMSSAYADIPVTCHTTGTSESDLFCGSVSNTNGAVKSLAIGNNAFIPKAIIPGKTGIEQAIAIGSNVQATGDNSLVIGNDAITGKTGSVAIGGDDAAGTYHANGKGYILRAAGSNSADNNLTNFRANAAIGNGAVSLGANSQALSDGAVSIGAAATAGAGTQNGTTWNSTSGRQSIAVGAESSALQDNSIALGYRSEATGNSSTAIGNNALAKNNNALAMGRAASATGEQSIALGMNSGAEGSDALALGNSAHADAAGAILIGRDAKNTKDTLSAVGLPADNGINAIGIGSAVKSAANGIAIGRGAEAKISEATTIAIGNGAVSAGGIAIGQGASVVKGNNPSGTASASVSVGRQTVVADYGVALGSRASVGITLTGDGNPERVTTGGLYGTAVGINSGVYSNSALAVGHNAKVSENANAALAIGYNSLSSAQNAIAIGKGAKASADNTISIGTGNIVSGTNSGAIGDPSTVSGVNSYSIGNNNIISASNAFVLGNAVNNAVDNSVVLGNNSAVSAAIATPGYSVNGVSHKFAGSSPISTVSIGDSGKERTLTNVAAGRLSPVSTDAINGSQLFAVTSEVEKGNLFAGNTGTFNRRLGETTTIRGGLAADAAASNKNIRTVAKDGQVDILLADNLNVTSVKTGDTLLNTDGLHITGGPSVTTGGINAGNRVISNVGDAVNDTDAVNKRQLDNLSTTVSRGWNIQANGGDTETVAPGDTVNVAQGDNIEVTRAGKTLNIATSRKVNFDNVAIGTITLDKDSGKISGLADGALAPDSRDAVTGSQLFSTHKNVSTNSQNIAANKAQIDSGLNFAGNTGTFNRHLGETTTIRGGLAEDAAASNKNIRTVAKDGQVDILLADNLNVTSVKTGDTLLNTDGLHITSGPSVTTGGINAGNRVISNVGDAVNDTDAVNKRQL
;
A
#
# COMPACT_ATOMS: atom_id res chain seq x y z
N MET A 1 24.54 42.89 -93.59
CA MET A 1 24.77 43.48 -94.93
C MET A 1 25.90 42.70 -95.57
N LYS A 2 25.78 42.09 -96.73
CA LYS A 2 24.94 42.41 -97.89
C LYS A 2 25.12 41.22 -98.84
N GLY A 3 24.04 40.54 -99.24
CA GLY A 3 24.13 39.37 -100.13
C GLY A 3 23.80 38.02 -99.47
N ILE A 4 23.48 37.09 -100.37
CA ILE A 4 23.11 35.68 -100.21
C ILE A 4 21.62 35.46 -99.92
N GLN A 5 20.90 35.29 -101.04
CA GLN A 5 19.69 34.50 -101.15
C GLN A 5 19.92 33.09 -100.60
N ILE A 6 19.02 32.64 -99.74
CA ILE A 6 18.82 31.23 -99.45
C ILE A 6 17.51 30.84 -100.12
N THR A 7 17.63 29.84 -100.99
CA THR A 7 16.59 29.13 -101.73
C THR A 7 15.47 28.58 -100.82
N PRO A 8 14.18 28.66 -101.22
CA PRO A 8 13.20 27.69 -100.75
C PRO A 8 13.43 26.39 -101.55
N ILE A 9 14.30 25.55 -101.03
CA ILE A 9 14.40 24.13 -101.42
C ILE A 9 13.14 23.41 -100.93
N ALA A 10 12.61 22.60 -101.84
CA ALA A 10 11.65 21.50 -101.64
C ALA A 10 10.19 21.88 -101.31
N LEU A 11 9.50 22.31 -102.37
CA LEU A 11 8.23 21.72 -102.75
C LEU A 11 8.36 20.18 -102.67
N LEU A 12 7.91 19.58 -101.57
CA LEU A 12 7.78 18.13 -101.49
C LEU A 12 6.59 17.74 -102.38
N VAL A 13 6.93 17.27 -103.57
CA VAL A 13 6.06 16.51 -104.45
C VAL A 13 5.51 15.32 -103.64
N VAL A 14 4.25 15.38 -103.22
CA VAL A 14 3.52 14.18 -102.83
C VAL A 14 3.07 13.51 -104.12
N ASN A 15 3.98 12.76 -104.75
CA ASN A 15 3.60 11.74 -105.73
C ASN A 15 3.55 10.39 -105.01
N THR A 16 2.40 9.73 -105.20
CA THR A 16 2.18 8.28 -105.09
C THR A 16 2.43 7.62 -103.73
N ILE A 17 1.38 7.54 -102.92
CA ILE A 17 1.07 6.31 -102.19
C ILE A 17 -0.23 5.77 -102.78
N SER A 18 -0.13 4.60 -103.39
CA SER A 18 -1.23 3.80 -103.92
C SER A 18 -2.22 3.45 -102.80
N MET A 19 -3.35 4.16 -102.75
CA MET A 19 -4.55 3.70 -102.05
C MET A 19 -5.59 3.34 -103.11
N SER A 20 -5.94 2.06 -103.17
CA SER A 20 -7.01 1.57 -104.04
C SER A 20 -8.37 1.99 -103.47
N SER A 21 -9.01 3.00 -104.07
CA SER A 21 -10.42 2.99 -104.51
C SER A 21 -11.00 4.42 -104.60
N ALA A 22 -11.45 4.76 -105.81
CA ALA A 22 -12.57 5.63 -106.16
C ALA A 22 -12.84 6.91 -105.33
N TYR A 23 -11.94 7.89 -105.30
CA TYR A 23 -12.31 9.31 -105.12
C TYR A 23 -11.37 10.22 -105.95
N ALA A 24 -11.95 11.24 -106.58
CA ALA A 24 -11.44 11.94 -107.75
C ALA A 24 -10.17 12.80 -107.53
N ASP A 25 -9.32 12.84 -108.55
CA ASP A 25 -8.28 13.87 -108.77
C ASP A 25 -8.95 15.25 -108.90
N ILE A 26 -9.11 15.97 -107.79
CA ILE A 26 -9.52 17.37 -107.78
C ILE A 26 -8.23 18.22 -107.71
N PRO A 27 -7.97 19.12 -108.67
CA PRO A 27 -6.84 20.04 -108.59
C PRO A 27 -7.00 20.91 -107.33
N VAL A 28 -6.03 20.84 -106.40
CA VAL A 28 -6.02 21.73 -105.23
C VAL A 28 -5.48 23.08 -105.67
N THR A 29 -6.36 24.06 -105.87
CA THR A 29 -5.96 25.46 -106.09
C THR A 29 -5.52 26.08 -104.77
N CYS A 30 -4.26 26.49 -104.72
CA CYS A 30 -3.73 27.29 -103.63
C CYS A 30 -3.71 28.77 -104.02
N HIS A 31 -4.22 29.64 -103.17
CA HIS A 31 -4.21 31.08 -103.36
C HIS A 31 -3.68 31.78 -102.11
N THR A 32 -3.03 32.92 -102.31
CA THR A 32 -2.72 33.89 -101.27
C THR A 32 -3.70 35.06 -101.47
N THR A 33 -4.34 35.56 -100.42
CA THR A 33 -5.28 36.70 -100.53
C THR A 33 -4.55 38.01 -100.22
N GLY A 34 -4.79 39.04 -101.04
CA GLY A 34 -3.96 40.26 -101.15
C GLY A 34 -3.97 41.26 -99.98
N THR A 35 -4.20 40.84 -98.74
CA THR A 35 -4.03 41.70 -97.55
C THR A 35 -2.73 41.47 -96.79
N SER A 36 -2.06 40.33 -97.01
CA SER A 36 -0.71 40.01 -96.52
C SER A 36 -0.11 38.89 -97.39
N GLU A 37 1.13 39.05 -97.89
CA GLU A 37 1.81 37.99 -98.70
C GLU A 37 2.14 36.70 -97.90
N SER A 38 1.77 36.63 -96.62
CA SER A 38 2.13 35.55 -95.70
C SER A 38 0.99 34.55 -95.44
N ASP A 39 -0.14 34.67 -96.14
CA ASP A 39 -1.30 33.78 -96.03
C ASP A 39 -1.30 32.69 -97.11
N LEU A 40 -1.63 31.43 -96.76
CA LEU A 40 -1.72 30.32 -97.72
C LEU A 40 -3.03 29.54 -97.53
N PHE A 41 -3.85 29.49 -98.61
CA PHE A 41 -5.13 28.81 -98.62
C PHE A 41 -5.19 27.79 -99.75
N CYS A 42 -5.50 26.52 -99.45
CA CYS A 42 -5.53 25.44 -100.45
C CYS A 42 -6.76 24.54 -100.26
N GLY A 43 -7.67 24.42 -101.24
CA GLY A 43 -8.80 23.49 -101.18
C GLY A 43 -10.08 23.95 -101.88
N SER A 44 -11.13 23.12 -101.82
CA SER A 44 -12.36 23.26 -102.62
C SER A 44 -13.36 24.32 -102.12
N VAL A 45 -13.36 24.67 -100.82
CA VAL A 45 -14.32 25.63 -100.22
C VAL A 45 -13.80 26.26 -98.91
N SER A 46 -12.68 26.99 -98.93
CA SER A 46 -12.17 27.69 -97.73
C SER A 46 -12.80 29.09 -97.57
N ASN A 47 -13.42 29.38 -96.41
CA ASN A 47 -13.93 30.72 -96.09
C ASN A 47 -13.07 31.36 -94.98
N THR A 48 -12.19 32.27 -95.37
CA THR A 48 -11.11 32.81 -94.53
C THR A 48 -11.11 34.35 -94.50
N ASN A 49 -12.29 34.97 -94.67
CA ASN A 49 -12.48 36.43 -94.79
C ASN A 49 -11.97 37.26 -93.58
N GLY A 50 -11.45 36.61 -92.54
CA GLY A 50 -10.87 37.20 -91.35
C GLY A 50 -9.43 36.79 -91.04
N ALA A 51 -8.75 36.03 -91.89
CA ALA A 51 -7.43 35.48 -91.60
C ALA A 51 -6.30 36.52 -91.81
N VAL A 52 -5.28 36.48 -90.94
CA VAL A 52 -4.05 37.32 -91.04
C VAL A 52 -2.83 36.47 -90.67
N LYS A 53 -1.81 36.37 -91.53
CA LYS A 53 -0.62 35.51 -91.38
C LYS A 53 -0.95 34.05 -91.02
N SER A 54 -1.94 33.48 -91.68
CA SER A 54 -2.58 32.21 -91.31
C SER A 54 -2.53 31.19 -92.46
N LEU A 55 -2.70 29.91 -92.12
CA LEU A 55 -2.65 28.78 -93.05
C LEU A 55 -3.98 28.02 -93.01
N ALA A 56 -4.68 27.86 -94.13
CA ALA A 56 -5.83 26.96 -94.21
C ALA A 56 -5.72 25.97 -95.39
N ILE A 57 -5.75 24.67 -95.13
CA ILE A 57 -5.59 23.63 -96.15
C ILE A 57 -6.68 22.56 -95.97
N GLY A 58 -7.50 22.31 -97.00
CA GLY A 58 -8.47 21.22 -97.04
C GLY A 58 -9.89 21.64 -97.45
N ASN A 59 -10.88 20.78 -97.19
CA ASN A 59 -12.27 21.00 -97.62
C ASN A 59 -13.09 21.67 -96.50
N ASN A 60 -13.74 22.81 -96.75
CA ASN A 60 -14.47 23.58 -95.71
C ASN A 60 -13.61 23.99 -94.49
N ALA A 61 -12.33 24.30 -94.69
CA ALA A 61 -11.51 24.93 -93.66
C ALA A 61 -11.92 26.40 -93.47
N PHE A 62 -12.32 26.77 -92.25
CA PHE A 62 -12.94 28.05 -91.93
C PHE A 62 -12.12 28.86 -90.91
N ILE A 63 -11.79 30.11 -91.26
CA ILE A 63 -11.22 31.11 -90.35
C ILE A 63 -12.12 32.36 -90.41
N PRO A 64 -13.04 32.56 -89.46
CA PRO A 64 -14.01 33.65 -89.52
C PRO A 64 -13.37 35.03 -89.38
N LYS A 65 -14.07 36.03 -89.92
CA LYS A 65 -13.85 37.44 -89.56
C LYS A 65 -14.43 37.74 -88.18
N ALA A 66 -13.61 37.63 -87.15
CA ALA A 66 -13.97 38.07 -85.81
C ALA A 66 -13.77 39.60 -85.71
N ILE A 67 -14.83 40.33 -85.32
CA ILE A 67 -14.71 41.75 -84.97
C ILE A 67 -14.22 41.81 -83.52
N ILE A 68 -12.89 41.83 -83.35
CA ILE A 68 -12.25 42.02 -82.05
C ILE A 68 -11.81 43.49 -81.98
N PRO A 69 -12.21 44.27 -80.94
CA PRO A 69 -11.78 45.66 -80.79
C PRO A 69 -10.25 45.79 -80.90
N GLY A 70 -9.77 46.55 -81.89
CA GLY A 70 -8.33 46.76 -82.14
C GLY A 70 -7.65 45.76 -83.08
N LYS A 71 -8.36 44.77 -83.65
CA LYS A 71 -7.82 43.82 -84.65
C LYS A 71 -8.63 43.82 -85.94
N THR A 72 -7.95 43.52 -87.05
CA THR A 72 -8.55 43.43 -88.40
C THR A 72 -9.01 42.02 -88.77
N GLY A 73 -8.66 41.01 -87.95
CA GLY A 73 -8.95 39.60 -88.18
C GLY A 73 -8.30 38.69 -87.11
N ILE A 74 -8.36 37.38 -87.33
CA ILE A 74 -7.70 36.31 -86.56
C ILE A 74 -6.27 36.13 -87.08
N GLU A 75 -5.28 36.26 -86.19
CA GLU A 75 -3.86 36.22 -86.54
C GLU A 75 -3.21 34.86 -86.26
N GLN A 76 -2.30 34.40 -87.13
CA GLN A 76 -1.44 33.21 -86.91
C GLN A 76 -2.21 31.90 -86.65
N ALA A 77 -3.39 31.74 -87.24
CA ALA A 77 -4.17 30.51 -87.12
C ALA A 77 -3.76 29.48 -88.19
N ILE A 78 -3.82 28.19 -87.83
CA ILE A 78 -3.57 27.07 -88.75
C ILE A 78 -4.80 26.16 -88.73
N ALA A 79 -5.42 25.94 -89.89
CA ALA A 79 -6.58 25.07 -90.06
C ALA A 79 -6.37 24.06 -91.18
N ILE A 80 -6.17 22.78 -90.85
CA ILE A 80 -5.82 21.75 -91.84
C ILE A 80 -6.79 20.56 -91.76
N GLY A 81 -7.50 20.26 -92.84
CA GLY A 81 -8.37 19.09 -92.97
C GLY A 81 -9.78 19.43 -93.46
N SER A 82 -10.77 18.65 -93.04
CA SER A 82 -12.15 18.72 -93.55
C SER A 82 -13.12 19.29 -92.49
N ASN A 83 -13.96 20.26 -92.86
CA ASN A 83 -14.93 20.91 -91.96
C ASN A 83 -14.32 21.46 -90.64
N VAL A 84 -13.08 21.94 -90.70
CA VAL A 84 -12.38 22.47 -89.53
C VAL A 84 -12.60 23.97 -89.34
N GLN A 85 -12.66 24.46 -88.10
CA GLN A 85 -12.85 25.88 -87.79
C GLN A 85 -11.79 26.38 -86.82
N ALA A 86 -11.03 27.41 -87.20
CA ALA A 86 -10.10 28.10 -86.32
C ALA A 86 -10.54 29.53 -86.04
N THR A 87 -11.11 29.78 -84.87
CA THR A 87 -11.76 31.06 -84.56
C THR A 87 -10.99 31.95 -83.58
N GLY A 88 -9.80 31.54 -83.14
CA GLY A 88 -8.95 32.30 -82.20
C GLY A 88 -7.54 32.55 -82.74
N ASP A 89 -6.89 33.62 -82.26
CA ASP A 89 -5.51 33.93 -82.65
C ASP A 89 -4.53 32.83 -82.23
N ASN A 90 -3.50 32.57 -83.02
CA ASN A 90 -2.43 31.63 -82.69
C ASN A 90 -2.95 30.20 -82.41
N SER A 91 -4.10 29.85 -82.99
CA SER A 91 -4.77 28.57 -82.80
C SER A 91 -4.39 27.55 -83.88
N LEU A 92 -4.48 26.26 -83.54
CA LEU A 92 -4.13 25.16 -84.42
C LEU A 92 -5.26 24.14 -84.45
N VAL A 93 -5.89 23.94 -85.60
CA VAL A 93 -6.87 22.88 -85.80
C VAL A 93 -6.43 21.94 -86.93
N ILE A 94 -6.36 20.64 -86.66
CA ILE A 94 -6.00 19.62 -87.65
C ILE A 94 -6.96 18.41 -87.57
N GLY A 95 -7.62 18.05 -88.67
CA GLY A 95 -8.37 16.80 -88.81
C GLY A 95 -9.74 16.96 -89.47
N ASN A 96 -10.78 16.27 -88.99
CA ASN A 96 -12.13 16.28 -89.59
C ASN A 96 -13.20 16.72 -88.58
N ASP A 97 -14.02 17.72 -88.90
CA ASP A 97 -15.05 18.27 -88.00
C ASP A 97 -14.48 18.74 -86.64
N ALA A 98 -13.31 19.38 -86.67
CA ALA A 98 -12.60 19.87 -85.48
C ALA A 98 -12.67 21.40 -85.34
N ILE A 99 -12.68 21.92 -84.11
CA ILE A 99 -12.91 23.34 -83.84
C ILE A 99 -11.94 23.88 -82.77
N THR A 100 -11.27 25.00 -83.04
CA THR A 100 -10.62 25.84 -82.04
C THR A 100 -11.38 27.15 -81.83
N GLY A 101 -11.56 27.56 -80.57
CA GLY A 101 -12.46 28.66 -80.19
C GLY A 101 -11.76 30.01 -79.93
N LYS A 102 -10.76 30.02 -79.06
CA LYS A 102 -10.10 31.24 -78.54
C LYS A 102 -8.58 31.21 -78.75
N THR A 103 -7.89 32.27 -78.32
CA THR A 103 -6.45 32.45 -78.51
C THR A 103 -5.63 31.27 -77.97
N GLY A 104 -4.68 30.78 -78.76
CA GLY A 104 -3.71 29.75 -78.37
C GLY A 104 -4.29 28.33 -78.21
N SER A 105 -5.52 28.10 -78.65
CA SER A 105 -6.16 26.78 -78.56
C SER A 105 -5.68 25.80 -79.65
N VAL A 106 -5.59 24.52 -79.33
CA VAL A 106 -5.10 23.45 -80.21
C VAL A 106 -6.10 22.30 -80.24
N ALA A 107 -6.63 21.95 -81.41
CA ALA A 107 -7.57 20.86 -81.62
C ALA A 107 -7.04 19.93 -82.72
N ILE A 108 -6.67 18.70 -82.40
CA ILE A 108 -6.11 17.74 -83.35
C ILE A 108 -6.86 16.41 -83.25
N GLY A 109 -7.55 16.01 -84.31
CA GLY A 109 -8.37 14.80 -84.35
C GLY A 109 -9.62 14.99 -85.23
N GLY A 110 -10.54 14.05 -85.20
CA GLY A 110 -11.80 14.22 -85.92
C GLY A 110 -12.91 13.26 -85.54
N ASP A 111 -13.99 13.28 -86.33
CA ASP A 111 -15.26 12.61 -86.01
C ASP A 111 -15.45 11.21 -86.62
N ASP A 112 -14.41 10.64 -87.25
CA ASP A 112 -14.49 9.32 -87.93
C ASP A 112 -14.57 8.12 -86.97
N ALA A 113 -14.94 8.33 -85.71
CA ALA A 113 -15.31 7.27 -84.76
C ALA A 113 -16.83 7.25 -84.54
N ALA A 114 -17.60 7.12 -85.62
CA ALA A 114 -19.05 6.92 -85.53
C ALA A 114 -19.35 5.61 -84.78
N GLY A 115 -19.86 5.73 -83.55
CA GLY A 115 -20.65 4.67 -82.89
C GLY A 115 -19.97 3.77 -81.86
N THR A 116 -18.68 3.92 -81.51
CA THR A 116 -18.01 3.00 -80.57
C THR A 116 -17.71 3.56 -79.18
N TYR A 117 -17.76 4.88 -78.97
CA TYR A 117 -17.43 5.51 -77.68
C TYR A 117 -18.65 6.17 -77.03
N HIS A 118 -18.95 5.78 -75.80
CA HIS A 118 -20.07 6.33 -75.03
C HIS A 118 -19.63 7.61 -74.31
N ALA A 119 -19.90 8.77 -74.89
CA ALA A 119 -19.58 10.07 -74.25
C ALA A 119 -20.47 10.42 -73.04
N ASN A 120 -21.25 9.47 -72.49
CA ASN A 120 -22.12 9.63 -71.31
C ASN A 120 -22.99 10.91 -71.31
N GLY A 121 -23.36 11.44 -72.48
CA GLY A 121 -24.12 12.70 -72.61
C GLY A 121 -23.34 13.98 -72.22
N LYS A 122 -22.01 13.90 -72.09
CA LYS A 122 -21.14 15.00 -71.63
C LYS A 122 -20.44 15.65 -72.83
N GLY A 123 -20.39 16.99 -72.84
CA GLY A 123 -19.66 17.78 -73.84
C GLY A 123 -20.52 18.40 -74.94
N TYR A 124 -19.85 19.15 -75.81
CA TYR A 124 -20.37 19.82 -76.98
C TYR A 124 -20.75 18.82 -78.08
N ILE A 125 -21.90 19.00 -78.71
CA ILE A 125 -22.36 18.14 -79.79
C ILE A 125 -22.67 19.04 -80.99
N LEU A 126 -22.09 18.73 -82.13
CA LEU A 126 -22.43 19.36 -83.40
C LEU A 126 -23.63 18.63 -84.01
N ARG A 127 -24.68 19.39 -84.33
CA ARG A 127 -25.62 18.98 -85.38
C ARG A 127 -25.37 19.93 -86.53
N ALA A 128 -24.99 19.35 -87.67
CA ALA A 128 -24.72 19.96 -88.97
C ALA A 128 -24.64 21.50 -89.02
N ALA A 129 -23.45 22.03 -89.35
CA ALA A 129 -23.17 23.39 -89.81
C ALA A 129 -24.25 24.47 -89.51
N GLY A 130 -24.27 24.97 -88.25
CA GLY A 130 -24.95 26.20 -87.87
C GLY A 130 -26.39 26.04 -87.34
N SER A 131 -26.54 26.34 -86.03
CA SER A 131 -27.79 26.55 -85.25
C SER A 131 -28.39 25.34 -84.50
N ASN A 132 -28.76 25.59 -83.24
CA ASN A 132 -29.23 24.64 -82.22
C ASN A 132 -30.78 24.55 -82.16
N SER A 133 -31.34 23.37 -81.92
CA SER A 133 -32.67 23.20 -81.32
C SER A 133 -32.77 21.86 -80.59
N ALA A 134 -33.41 21.88 -79.43
CA ALA A 134 -33.55 20.77 -78.49
C ALA A 134 -34.38 19.63 -79.09
N ASP A 135 -33.76 18.47 -79.32
CA ASP A 135 -34.47 17.19 -79.38
C ASP A 135 -33.54 16.01 -79.07
N ASN A 136 -33.98 15.18 -78.13
CA ASN A 136 -33.23 14.13 -77.45
C ASN A 136 -33.16 12.82 -78.25
N ASN A 137 -32.66 12.85 -79.49
CA ASN A 137 -32.50 11.62 -80.29
C ASN A 137 -31.07 11.41 -80.82
N LEU A 138 -30.62 10.16 -80.72
CA LEU A 138 -29.24 9.66 -80.69
C LEU A 138 -28.59 9.56 -82.07
N THR A 139 -28.46 10.66 -82.82
CA THR A 139 -27.80 10.67 -84.15
C THR A 139 -26.86 11.86 -84.37
N ASN A 140 -26.20 12.36 -83.33
CA ASN A 140 -25.40 13.59 -83.40
C ASN A 140 -23.89 13.36 -83.34
N PHE A 141 -23.16 14.15 -84.13
CA PHE A 141 -21.71 14.16 -84.30
C PHE A 141 -21.02 14.92 -83.15
N ARG A 142 -19.95 14.36 -82.59
CA ARG A 142 -19.24 14.94 -81.44
C ARG A 142 -17.90 15.46 -81.92
N ALA A 143 -17.84 16.74 -82.28
CA ALA A 143 -16.59 17.36 -82.73
C ALA A 143 -15.44 17.21 -81.74
N ASN A 144 -14.24 17.13 -82.31
CA ASN A 144 -13.00 17.46 -81.60
C ASN A 144 -12.97 18.98 -81.35
N ALA A 145 -12.86 19.44 -80.11
CA ALA A 145 -13.06 20.86 -79.80
C ALA A 145 -12.12 21.39 -78.72
N ALA A 146 -11.38 22.47 -79.01
CA ALA A 146 -10.61 23.23 -78.02
C ALA A 146 -11.11 24.69 -77.98
N ILE A 147 -12.02 24.99 -77.06
CA ILE A 147 -12.78 26.25 -77.11
C ILE A 147 -12.18 27.36 -76.23
N GLY A 148 -11.56 27.01 -75.10
CA GLY A 148 -10.99 27.98 -74.16
C GLY A 148 -9.66 28.60 -74.61
N ASN A 149 -9.24 29.68 -73.95
CA ASN A 149 -7.91 30.26 -74.14
C ASN A 149 -6.83 29.24 -73.76
N GLY A 150 -5.86 28.96 -74.64
CA GLY A 150 -4.80 27.99 -74.38
C GLY A 150 -5.27 26.54 -74.18
N ALA A 151 -6.51 26.22 -74.58
CA ALA A 151 -7.07 24.87 -74.44
C ALA A 151 -6.45 23.89 -75.45
N VAL A 152 -6.26 22.62 -75.07
CA VAL A 152 -5.68 21.58 -75.93
C VAL A 152 -6.62 20.37 -75.99
N SER A 153 -6.99 19.94 -77.20
CA SER A 153 -7.85 18.79 -77.45
C SER A 153 -7.19 17.89 -78.49
N LEU A 154 -6.83 16.66 -78.12
CA LEU A 154 -6.16 15.70 -78.99
C LEU A 154 -6.92 14.36 -78.99
N GLY A 155 -7.24 13.83 -80.17
CA GLY A 155 -7.95 12.55 -80.34
C GLY A 155 -9.39 12.67 -80.83
N ALA A 156 -9.93 11.56 -81.37
CA ALA A 156 -11.27 11.54 -81.95
C ALA A 156 -12.34 11.94 -80.93
N ASN A 157 -13.23 12.85 -81.31
CA ASN A 157 -14.31 13.35 -80.46
C ASN A 157 -13.87 13.95 -79.11
N SER A 158 -12.59 14.29 -78.89
CA SER A 158 -12.12 14.83 -77.60
C SER A 158 -12.46 16.31 -77.45
N GLN A 159 -12.58 16.82 -76.22
CA GLN A 159 -13.03 18.20 -76.00
C GLN A 159 -12.39 18.87 -74.79
N ALA A 160 -11.83 20.05 -75.01
CA ALA A 160 -11.37 20.99 -74.01
C ALA A 160 -12.20 22.27 -74.09
N LEU A 161 -13.17 22.42 -73.18
CA LEU A 161 -14.27 23.40 -73.28
C LEU A 161 -14.06 24.68 -72.45
N SER A 162 -12.93 24.79 -71.75
CA SER A 162 -12.66 25.89 -70.82
C SER A 162 -11.22 26.37 -70.91
N ASP A 163 -10.96 27.58 -70.42
CA ASP A 163 -9.63 28.21 -70.51
C ASP A 163 -8.57 27.35 -69.79
N GLY A 164 -7.47 27.04 -70.49
CA GLY A 164 -6.38 26.17 -70.02
C GLY A 164 -6.73 24.68 -69.92
N ALA A 165 -7.90 24.24 -70.38
CA ALA A 165 -8.30 22.84 -70.31
C ALA A 165 -7.51 21.96 -71.29
N VAL A 166 -7.17 20.73 -70.89
CA VAL A 166 -6.43 19.75 -71.69
C VAL A 166 -7.22 18.45 -71.78
N SER A 167 -7.54 18.01 -72.99
CA SER A 167 -8.25 16.77 -73.28
C SER A 167 -7.46 15.92 -74.26
N ILE A 168 -7.05 14.72 -73.88
CA ILE A 168 -6.23 13.82 -74.72
C ILE A 168 -6.81 12.41 -74.68
N GLY A 169 -7.24 11.88 -75.83
CA GLY A 169 -7.81 10.54 -75.98
C GLY A 169 -9.23 10.56 -76.54
N ALA A 170 -9.67 9.44 -77.12
CA ALA A 170 -10.96 9.35 -77.79
C ALA A 170 -12.13 9.65 -76.83
N ALA A 171 -13.01 10.58 -77.20
CA ALA A 171 -14.14 11.04 -76.37
C ALA A 171 -13.77 11.57 -74.97
N ALA A 172 -12.51 11.97 -74.73
CA ALA A 172 -12.13 12.64 -73.48
C ALA A 172 -12.81 14.03 -73.38
N THR A 173 -13.04 14.52 -72.16
CA THR A 173 -13.73 15.80 -71.92
C THR A 173 -13.11 16.55 -70.75
N ALA A 174 -12.56 17.73 -71.01
CA ALA A 174 -12.04 18.65 -70.00
C ALA A 174 -12.90 19.94 -70.02
N GLY A 175 -13.57 20.19 -68.90
CA GLY A 175 -14.47 21.29 -68.63
C GLY A 175 -15.90 21.14 -69.12
N ALA A 176 -16.72 22.13 -68.77
CA ALA A 176 -18.12 22.23 -69.17
C ALA A 176 -18.43 23.66 -69.62
N GLY A 177 -19.38 23.78 -70.55
CA GLY A 177 -19.82 25.06 -71.04
C GLY A 177 -21.13 24.93 -71.79
N THR A 178 -21.77 26.08 -71.97
CA THR A 178 -23.00 26.22 -72.77
C THR A 178 -22.72 27.19 -73.91
N GLN A 179 -23.17 26.85 -75.12
CA GLN A 179 -23.20 27.81 -76.22
C GLN A 179 -24.47 28.63 -76.17
N ASN A 180 -24.32 29.94 -76.35
CA ASN A 180 -25.44 30.83 -76.65
C ASN A 180 -25.14 31.58 -77.95
N GLY A 181 -25.72 31.13 -79.07
CA GLY A 181 -25.36 31.65 -80.39
C GLY A 181 -23.94 31.26 -80.81
N THR A 182 -23.11 32.23 -81.19
CA THR A 182 -21.70 32.02 -81.62
C THR A 182 -20.69 32.14 -80.47
N THR A 183 -21.14 32.48 -79.26
CA THR A 183 -20.27 32.64 -78.09
C THR A 183 -20.33 31.40 -77.20
N TRP A 184 -19.15 30.84 -76.94
CA TRP A 184 -18.98 29.78 -75.94
C TRP A 184 -18.76 30.38 -74.56
N ASN A 185 -19.67 30.08 -73.64
CA ASN A 185 -19.51 30.43 -72.24
C ASN A 185 -19.09 29.18 -71.48
N SER A 186 -17.82 29.12 -71.13
CA SER A 186 -17.30 28.15 -70.18
C SER A 186 -17.97 28.38 -68.83
N THR A 187 -18.71 27.38 -68.35
CA THR A 187 -19.44 27.46 -67.07
C THR A 187 -18.62 26.87 -65.92
N SER A 188 -17.72 25.92 -66.21
CA SER A 188 -16.77 25.33 -65.25
C SER A 188 -15.62 24.62 -65.98
N GLY A 189 -14.55 24.25 -65.28
CA GLY A 189 -13.47 23.43 -65.85
C GLY A 189 -12.23 24.17 -66.30
N ARG A 190 -11.98 25.40 -65.80
CA ARG A 190 -10.72 26.09 -66.09
C ARG A 190 -9.54 25.24 -65.59
N GLN A 191 -8.50 25.14 -66.41
CA GLN A 191 -7.28 24.35 -66.13
C GLN A 191 -7.53 22.86 -65.85
N SER A 192 -8.67 22.30 -66.29
CA SER A 192 -8.98 20.87 -66.11
C SER A 192 -8.18 19.99 -67.08
N ILE A 193 -7.85 18.76 -66.68
CA ILE A 193 -7.04 17.82 -67.46
C ILE A 193 -7.78 16.48 -67.55
N ALA A 194 -8.17 16.05 -68.75
CA ALA A 194 -8.74 14.74 -69.02
C ALA A 194 -7.84 13.98 -70.02
N VAL A 195 -7.21 12.88 -69.58
CA VAL A 195 -6.28 12.09 -70.40
C VAL A 195 -6.67 10.62 -70.34
N GLY A 196 -7.02 10.03 -71.48
CA GLY A 196 -7.52 8.66 -71.61
C GLY A 196 -8.89 8.62 -72.29
N ALA A 197 -9.17 7.53 -73.00
CA ALA A 197 -10.44 7.42 -73.72
C ALA A 197 -11.64 7.44 -72.75
N GLU A 198 -12.68 8.19 -73.10
CA GLU A 198 -13.90 8.41 -72.31
C GLU A 198 -13.65 9.07 -70.93
N SER A 199 -12.46 9.65 -70.67
CA SER A 199 -12.18 10.37 -69.42
C SER A 199 -12.90 11.72 -69.34
N SER A 200 -13.26 12.17 -68.12
CA SER A 200 -14.02 13.39 -67.89
C SER A 200 -13.53 14.19 -66.68
N ALA A 201 -13.01 15.39 -66.87
CA ALA A 201 -12.62 16.35 -65.84
C ALA A 201 -13.46 17.63 -65.96
N LEU A 202 -14.57 17.75 -65.23
CA LEU A 202 -15.65 18.71 -65.57
C LEU A 202 -15.63 20.03 -64.78
N GLN A 203 -14.85 20.11 -63.71
CA GLN A 203 -14.79 21.26 -62.81
C GLN A 203 -13.42 21.92 -62.79
N ASP A 204 -13.34 23.15 -62.27
CA ASP A 204 -12.08 23.91 -62.21
C ASP A 204 -10.97 23.09 -61.51
N ASN A 205 -9.76 23.10 -62.08
CA ASN A 205 -8.57 22.39 -61.60
C ASN A 205 -8.71 20.86 -61.46
N SER A 206 -9.74 20.24 -62.03
CA SER A 206 -9.95 18.78 -61.93
C SER A 206 -9.04 17.99 -62.88
N ILE A 207 -8.60 16.80 -62.46
CA ILE A 207 -7.70 15.92 -63.23
C ILE A 207 -8.30 14.52 -63.33
N ALA A 208 -8.56 14.03 -64.54
CA ALA A 208 -8.99 12.67 -64.83
C ALA A 208 -7.98 11.98 -65.76
N LEU A 209 -7.29 10.94 -65.27
CA LEU A 209 -6.25 10.21 -66.01
C LEU A 209 -6.55 8.71 -66.05
N GLY A 210 -6.90 8.16 -67.21
CA GLY A 210 -7.24 6.74 -67.42
C GLY A 210 -8.47 6.52 -68.31
N TYR A 211 -8.72 5.26 -68.69
CA TYR A 211 -9.95 4.91 -69.42
C TYR A 211 -11.17 5.09 -68.53
N ARG A 212 -12.16 5.90 -68.96
CA ARG A 212 -13.39 6.21 -68.19
C ARG A 212 -13.16 6.76 -66.78
N SER A 213 -12.03 7.43 -66.53
CA SER A 213 -11.86 8.15 -65.25
C SER A 213 -12.73 9.41 -65.21
N GLU A 214 -13.35 9.70 -64.07
CA GLU A 214 -14.22 10.86 -63.89
C GLU A 214 -13.81 11.69 -62.66
N ALA A 215 -13.43 12.95 -62.89
CA ALA A 215 -13.16 13.96 -61.86
C ALA A 215 -14.21 15.08 -61.99
N THR A 216 -15.27 15.01 -61.20
CA THR A 216 -16.45 15.89 -61.33
C THR A 216 -16.59 16.93 -60.23
N GLY A 217 -15.67 16.95 -59.25
CA GLY A 217 -15.61 17.96 -58.20
C GLY A 217 -14.53 19.01 -58.47
N ASN A 218 -14.65 20.21 -57.88
CA ASN A 218 -13.62 21.23 -58.00
C ASN A 218 -12.29 20.74 -57.39
N SER A 219 -11.19 20.91 -58.11
CA SER A 219 -9.84 20.47 -57.69
C SER A 219 -9.75 18.98 -57.33
N SER A 220 -10.65 18.15 -57.89
CA SER A 220 -10.67 16.70 -57.70
C SER A 220 -9.70 15.98 -58.66
N THR A 221 -9.17 14.83 -58.25
CA THR A 221 -8.22 14.04 -59.04
C THR A 221 -8.64 12.57 -59.10
N ALA A 222 -8.86 12.03 -60.30
CA ALA A 222 -9.20 10.64 -60.56
C ALA A 222 -8.13 10.00 -61.48
N ILE A 223 -7.37 9.02 -60.98
CA ILE A 223 -6.29 8.35 -61.72
C ILE A 223 -6.53 6.83 -61.73
N GLY A 224 -6.86 6.27 -62.90
CA GLY A 224 -7.07 4.83 -63.09
C GLY A 224 -8.27 4.51 -63.97
N ASN A 225 -8.34 3.25 -64.43
CA ASN A 225 -9.47 2.74 -65.22
C ASN A 225 -10.76 2.79 -64.38
N ASN A 226 -11.77 3.53 -64.83
CA ASN A 226 -13.04 3.77 -64.11
C ASN A 226 -12.88 4.41 -62.70
N ALA A 227 -11.80 5.15 -62.44
CA ALA A 227 -11.66 5.89 -61.18
C ALA A 227 -12.65 7.07 -61.12
N LEU A 228 -13.28 7.31 -59.96
CA LEU A 228 -14.28 8.37 -59.77
C LEU A 228 -13.90 9.26 -58.58
N ALA A 229 -13.63 10.54 -58.84
CA ALA A 229 -13.49 11.59 -57.81
C ALA A 229 -14.66 12.59 -57.97
N LYS A 230 -15.72 12.40 -57.18
CA LYS A 230 -17.02 13.03 -57.46
C LYS A 230 -17.16 14.45 -56.91
N ASN A 231 -16.68 14.67 -55.68
CA ASN A 231 -16.88 15.91 -54.90
C ASN A 231 -15.58 16.74 -54.79
N ASN A 232 -15.67 17.95 -54.23
CA ASN A 232 -14.56 18.91 -54.16
C ASN A 232 -13.37 18.33 -53.40
N ASN A 233 -12.15 18.59 -53.90
CA ASN A 233 -10.88 18.14 -53.32
C ASN A 233 -10.73 16.62 -53.14
N ALA A 234 -11.60 15.82 -53.77
CA ALA A 234 -11.54 14.35 -53.68
C ALA A 234 -10.39 13.76 -54.52
N LEU A 235 -9.74 12.72 -54.03
CA LEU A 235 -8.67 11.99 -54.71
C LEU A 235 -9.02 10.50 -54.84
N ALA A 236 -9.21 10.00 -56.07
CA ALA A 236 -9.39 8.58 -56.35
C ALA A 236 -8.22 8.07 -57.20
N MET A 237 -7.45 7.10 -56.71
CA MET A 237 -6.36 6.47 -57.48
C MET A 237 -6.43 4.93 -57.42
N GLY A 238 -6.56 4.30 -58.58
CA GLY A 238 -6.68 2.84 -58.74
C GLY A 238 -7.81 2.45 -59.70
N ARG A 239 -7.81 1.20 -60.17
CA ARG A 239 -8.91 0.68 -61.01
C ARG A 239 -10.20 0.66 -60.18
N ALA A 240 -11.24 1.34 -60.67
CA ALA A 240 -12.53 1.49 -60.01
C ALA A 240 -12.46 2.04 -58.57
N ALA A 241 -11.43 2.83 -58.25
CA ALA A 241 -11.38 3.59 -56.99
C ALA A 241 -12.46 4.70 -57.02
N SER A 242 -13.16 4.91 -55.91
CA SER A 242 -14.31 5.81 -55.82
C SER A 242 -14.21 6.72 -54.59
N ALA A 243 -13.82 7.98 -54.80
CA ALA A 243 -13.81 9.03 -53.78
C ALA A 243 -15.04 9.93 -53.99
N THR A 244 -16.11 9.66 -53.23
CA THR A 244 -17.40 10.35 -53.36
C THR A 244 -17.71 11.27 -52.19
N GLY A 245 -16.95 11.25 -51.11
CA GLY A 245 -17.01 12.28 -50.07
C GLY A 245 -16.27 13.56 -50.47
N GLU A 246 -16.64 14.71 -49.89
CA GLU A 246 -15.84 15.93 -49.99
C GLU A 246 -14.50 15.74 -49.26
N GLN A 247 -13.39 16.25 -49.82
CA GLN A 247 -12.02 16.08 -49.26
C GLN A 247 -11.59 14.61 -49.04
N SER A 248 -12.28 13.65 -49.66
CA SER A 248 -12.04 12.22 -49.45
C SER A 248 -10.89 11.67 -50.32
N ILE A 249 -10.24 10.61 -49.84
CA ILE A 249 -9.10 9.97 -50.52
C ILE A 249 -9.34 8.46 -50.62
N ALA A 250 -9.48 7.93 -51.83
CA ALA A 250 -9.58 6.49 -52.12
C ALA A 250 -8.37 6.02 -52.95
N LEU A 251 -7.53 5.15 -52.38
CA LEU A 251 -6.29 4.67 -52.98
C LEU A 251 -6.25 3.13 -52.99
N GLY A 252 -6.41 2.51 -54.16
CA GLY A 252 -6.44 1.05 -54.33
C GLY A 252 -7.46 0.56 -55.36
N MET A 253 -7.35 -0.69 -55.80
CA MET A 253 -8.35 -1.28 -56.68
C MET A 253 -9.67 -1.49 -55.92
N ASN A 254 -10.80 -1.00 -56.47
CA ASN A 254 -12.13 -1.03 -55.86
C ASN A 254 -12.21 -0.39 -54.45
N SER A 255 -11.32 0.56 -54.11
CA SER A 255 -11.45 1.29 -52.85
C SER A 255 -12.58 2.32 -52.93
N GLY A 256 -13.27 2.56 -51.82
CA GLY A 256 -14.37 3.51 -51.70
C GLY A 256 -14.17 4.46 -50.52
N ALA A 257 -14.19 5.77 -50.74
CA ALA A 257 -14.22 6.78 -49.69
C ALA A 257 -15.49 7.64 -49.88
N GLU A 258 -16.59 7.25 -49.24
CA GLU A 258 -17.89 7.90 -49.42
C GLU A 258 -18.16 9.01 -48.40
N GLY A 259 -17.54 8.95 -47.21
CA GLY A 259 -17.69 9.98 -46.19
C GLY A 259 -16.85 11.23 -46.48
N SER A 260 -17.31 12.40 -46.03
CA SER A 260 -16.49 13.63 -46.01
C SER A 260 -15.21 13.38 -45.21
N ASP A 261 -14.07 13.89 -45.68
CA ASP A 261 -12.76 13.76 -45.02
C ASP A 261 -12.29 12.30 -44.81
N ALA A 262 -12.89 11.33 -45.52
CA ALA A 262 -12.58 9.92 -45.35
C ALA A 262 -11.32 9.50 -46.13
N LEU A 263 -10.54 8.57 -45.58
CA LEU A 263 -9.37 7.95 -46.21
C LEU A 263 -9.57 6.44 -46.31
N ALA A 264 -9.59 5.91 -47.53
CA ALA A 264 -9.59 4.47 -47.82
C ALA A 264 -8.34 4.07 -48.62
N LEU A 265 -7.43 3.33 -48.00
CA LEU A 265 -6.16 2.89 -48.59
C LEU A 265 -6.07 1.36 -48.59
N GLY A 266 -6.15 0.73 -49.76
CA GLY A 266 -6.04 -0.72 -49.93
C GLY A 266 -7.06 -1.29 -50.93
N ASN A 267 -6.85 -2.52 -51.39
CA ASN A 267 -7.79 -3.19 -52.28
C ASN A 267 -9.12 -3.45 -51.56
N SER A 268 -10.23 -2.98 -52.13
CA SER A 268 -11.58 -3.11 -51.58
C SER A 268 -11.76 -2.46 -50.19
N ALA A 269 -10.89 -1.51 -49.80
CA ALA A 269 -11.07 -0.73 -48.58
C ALA A 269 -12.25 0.25 -48.75
N HIS A 270 -13.19 0.30 -47.81
CA HIS A 270 -14.40 1.12 -47.88
C HIS A 270 -14.56 1.97 -46.60
N ALA A 271 -14.33 3.28 -46.74
CA ALA A 271 -14.53 4.31 -45.71
C ALA A 271 -15.82 5.08 -46.01
N ASP A 272 -16.93 4.53 -45.57
CA ASP A 272 -18.29 5.02 -45.86
C ASP A 272 -18.75 6.13 -44.89
N ALA A 273 -17.99 6.36 -43.81
CA ALA A 273 -18.26 7.25 -42.68
C ALA A 273 -17.46 8.56 -42.78
N ALA A 274 -17.99 9.67 -42.26
CA ALA A 274 -17.28 10.95 -42.25
C ALA A 274 -16.07 10.90 -41.29
N GLY A 275 -14.92 11.43 -41.73
CA GLY A 275 -13.65 11.39 -40.99
C GLY A 275 -13.07 9.98 -40.76
N ALA A 276 -13.57 8.96 -41.45
CA ALA A 276 -13.11 7.58 -41.25
C ALA A 276 -11.76 7.30 -41.93
N ILE A 277 -10.90 6.54 -41.27
CA ILE A 277 -9.57 6.15 -41.79
C ILE A 277 -9.49 4.62 -41.86
N LEU A 278 -9.49 4.08 -43.08
CA LEU A 278 -9.50 2.65 -43.39
C LEU A 278 -8.24 2.31 -44.19
N ILE A 279 -7.38 1.45 -43.63
CA ILE A 279 -6.13 1.02 -44.26
C ILE A 279 -6.06 -0.51 -44.26
N GLY A 280 -5.98 -1.12 -45.44
CA GLY A 280 -5.83 -2.57 -45.61
C GLY A 280 -6.84 -3.20 -46.55
N ARG A 281 -6.59 -4.45 -46.96
CA ARG A 281 -7.46 -5.19 -47.88
C ARG A 281 -8.79 -5.57 -47.21
N ASP A 282 -9.90 -5.26 -47.86
CA ASP A 282 -11.27 -5.50 -47.38
C ASP A 282 -11.58 -4.84 -46.02
N ALA A 283 -10.86 -3.76 -45.67
CA ALA A 283 -11.17 -2.96 -44.48
C ALA A 283 -12.49 -2.22 -44.70
N LYS A 284 -13.44 -2.32 -43.76
CA LYS A 284 -14.74 -1.66 -43.88
C LYS A 284 -15.22 -1.09 -42.55
N ASN A 285 -15.79 0.11 -42.55
CA ASN A 285 -16.61 0.57 -41.44
C ASN A 285 -18.05 0.06 -41.62
N THR A 286 -18.66 -0.42 -40.53
CA THR A 286 -20.04 -0.88 -40.59
C THR A 286 -20.96 0.33 -40.50
N LYS A 287 -21.48 0.80 -41.65
CA LYS A 287 -22.80 1.45 -41.67
C LYS A 287 -23.76 0.39 -41.15
N ASP A 288 -24.19 0.48 -39.89
CA ASP A 288 -25.11 -0.50 -39.34
C ASP A 288 -26.44 -0.37 -40.10
N THR A 289 -26.64 -1.24 -41.09
CA THR A 289 -27.96 -1.68 -41.53
C THR A 289 -28.57 -2.52 -40.42
N LEU A 290 -28.88 -1.88 -39.30
CA LEU A 290 -29.85 -2.35 -38.33
C LEU A 290 -31.12 -1.55 -38.61
N SER A 291 -32.16 -2.26 -39.01
CA SER A 291 -33.54 -1.79 -39.15
C SER A 291 -33.99 -1.09 -37.86
N ALA A 292 -33.71 0.20 -37.72
CA ALA A 292 -34.27 1.07 -36.70
C ALA A 292 -35.13 2.12 -37.40
N VAL A 293 -36.43 1.89 -37.33
CA VAL A 293 -37.44 2.88 -37.68
C VAL A 293 -37.18 4.14 -36.83
N GLY A 294 -36.83 5.24 -37.50
CA GLY A 294 -36.96 6.60 -36.99
C GLY A 294 -35.88 7.06 -36.01
N LEU A 295 -34.78 7.62 -36.54
CA LEU A 295 -34.08 8.83 -36.08
C LEU A 295 -33.09 9.26 -37.20
N PRO A 296 -32.79 10.56 -37.34
CA PRO A 296 -32.25 11.16 -38.56
C PRO A 296 -30.79 10.79 -38.83
N ALA A 297 -30.45 10.82 -40.12
CA ALA A 297 -29.12 10.60 -40.66
C ALA A 297 -28.10 11.59 -40.08
N ASP A 298 -27.31 11.13 -39.12
CA ASP A 298 -25.94 11.59 -38.95
C ASP A 298 -25.01 10.39 -39.14
N ASN A 299 -24.11 10.55 -40.09
CA ASN A 299 -23.18 9.54 -40.56
C ASN A 299 -22.35 8.99 -39.39
N GLY A 300 -21.95 7.71 -39.42
CA GLY A 300 -20.89 7.25 -38.51
C GLY A 300 -19.68 8.18 -38.67
N ILE A 301 -19.19 8.75 -37.57
CA ILE A 301 -18.08 9.72 -37.57
C ILE A 301 -16.88 9.08 -36.83
N ASN A 302 -15.65 9.31 -37.31
CA ASN A 302 -14.38 9.02 -36.62
C ASN A 302 -14.02 7.53 -36.36
N ALA A 303 -14.33 6.60 -37.26
CA ALA A 303 -13.87 5.21 -37.14
C ALA A 303 -12.44 5.02 -37.66
N ILE A 304 -11.62 4.22 -36.97
CA ILE A 304 -10.27 3.81 -37.39
C ILE A 304 -10.25 2.30 -37.63
N GLY A 305 -9.88 1.89 -38.85
CA GLY A 305 -9.74 0.49 -39.24
C GLY A 305 -8.39 0.23 -39.90
N ILE A 306 -7.52 -0.59 -39.30
CA ILE A 306 -6.19 -0.91 -39.86
C ILE A 306 -5.97 -2.43 -39.88
N GLY A 307 -5.87 -3.02 -41.06
CA GLY A 307 -5.63 -4.44 -41.26
C GLY A 307 -6.58 -5.07 -42.26
N SER A 308 -6.42 -6.38 -42.51
CA SER A 308 -7.29 -7.10 -43.43
C SER A 308 -8.57 -7.58 -42.74
N ALA A 309 -9.71 -7.43 -43.42
CA ALA A 309 -11.03 -7.85 -42.95
C ALA A 309 -11.42 -7.26 -41.58
N VAL A 310 -10.96 -6.03 -41.29
CA VAL A 310 -11.37 -5.29 -40.09
C VAL A 310 -12.79 -4.75 -40.24
N LYS A 311 -13.52 -4.70 -39.12
CA LYS A 311 -14.85 -4.07 -39.04
C LYS A 311 -14.87 -3.09 -37.87
N SER A 312 -15.18 -1.83 -38.15
CA SER A 312 -15.30 -0.80 -37.10
C SER A 312 -16.61 -0.07 -37.20
N ALA A 313 -17.39 -0.05 -36.11
CA ALA A 313 -18.56 0.81 -35.92
C ALA A 313 -18.13 2.27 -35.69
N ALA A 314 -19.10 3.20 -35.59
CA ALA A 314 -18.80 4.61 -35.35
C ALA A 314 -18.04 4.80 -34.01
N ASN A 315 -17.09 5.74 -33.98
CA ASN A 315 -16.17 5.96 -32.85
C ASN A 315 -15.34 4.72 -32.43
N GLY A 316 -15.30 3.67 -33.27
CA GLY A 316 -14.57 2.44 -33.03
C GLY A 316 -13.14 2.47 -33.57
N ILE A 317 -12.24 1.79 -32.86
CA ILE A 317 -10.86 1.52 -33.29
C ILE A 317 -10.69 0.01 -33.46
N ALA A 318 -10.52 -0.45 -34.70
CA ALA A 318 -10.25 -1.85 -35.05
C ALA A 318 -8.89 -1.99 -35.73
N ILE A 319 -7.92 -2.64 -35.09
CA ILE A 319 -6.55 -2.79 -35.59
C ILE A 319 -6.11 -4.26 -35.53
N GLY A 320 -5.73 -4.85 -36.66
CA GLY A 320 -5.29 -6.25 -36.76
C GLY A 320 -6.19 -7.10 -37.67
N ARG A 321 -5.70 -8.26 -38.14
CA ARG A 321 -6.47 -9.09 -39.08
C ARG A 321 -7.75 -9.62 -38.43
N GLY A 322 -8.90 -9.30 -39.01
CA GLY A 322 -10.21 -9.73 -38.51
C GLY A 322 -10.63 -9.09 -37.18
N ALA A 323 -10.04 -7.95 -36.80
CA ALA A 323 -10.47 -7.22 -35.61
C ALA A 323 -11.85 -6.58 -35.82
N GLU A 324 -12.73 -6.65 -34.82
CA GLU A 324 -14.11 -6.15 -34.88
C GLU A 324 -14.47 -5.27 -33.67
N ALA A 325 -14.76 -3.99 -33.90
CA ALA A 325 -15.32 -3.06 -32.93
C ALA A 325 -16.81 -2.83 -33.26
N LYS A 326 -17.73 -3.37 -32.45
CA LYS A 326 -19.14 -3.62 -32.86
C LYS A 326 -20.17 -2.56 -32.48
N ILE A 327 -19.97 -1.77 -31.42
CA ILE A 327 -21.00 -0.84 -30.91
C ILE A 327 -20.70 0.59 -31.35
N SER A 328 -21.73 1.26 -31.87
CA SER A 328 -21.68 2.65 -32.37
C SER A 328 -21.93 3.72 -31.28
N GLU A 329 -22.57 3.36 -30.16
CA GLU A 329 -22.98 4.31 -29.10
C GLU A 329 -21.87 4.67 -28.10
N ALA A 330 -20.74 3.94 -28.09
CA ALA A 330 -19.62 4.15 -27.18
C ALA A 330 -18.28 3.96 -27.90
N THR A 331 -17.20 4.59 -27.41
CA THR A 331 -15.85 4.34 -27.91
C THR A 331 -15.49 2.87 -27.68
N THR A 332 -15.33 2.11 -28.77
CA THR A 332 -14.98 0.69 -28.73
C THR A 332 -13.58 0.48 -29.31
N ILE A 333 -12.75 -0.30 -28.62
CA ILE A 333 -11.37 -0.56 -29.05
C ILE A 333 -11.18 -2.06 -29.21
N ALA A 334 -10.77 -2.52 -30.38
CA ALA A 334 -10.43 -3.89 -30.71
C ALA A 334 -9.06 -3.93 -31.41
N ILE A 335 -7.99 -4.30 -30.69
CA ILE A 335 -6.62 -4.30 -31.19
C ILE A 335 -6.03 -5.71 -31.06
N GLY A 336 -5.71 -6.35 -32.18
CA GLY A 336 -5.14 -7.69 -32.25
C GLY A 336 -5.83 -8.57 -33.28
N ASN A 337 -5.14 -9.63 -33.72
CA ASN A 337 -5.72 -10.58 -34.67
C ASN A 337 -6.94 -11.27 -34.07
N GLY A 338 -8.10 -11.13 -34.71
CA GLY A 338 -9.39 -11.67 -34.24
C GLY A 338 -9.88 -11.06 -32.92
N ALA A 339 -9.38 -9.89 -32.52
CA ALA A 339 -9.91 -9.19 -31.35
C ALA A 339 -11.34 -8.71 -31.61
N VAL A 340 -12.26 -8.90 -30.67
CA VAL A 340 -13.68 -8.53 -30.83
C VAL A 340 -14.14 -7.74 -29.61
N SER A 341 -14.52 -6.48 -29.79
CA SER A 341 -15.11 -5.67 -28.72
C SER A 341 -16.57 -5.36 -29.04
N ALA A 342 -17.47 -5.93 -28.23
CA ALA A 342 -18.88 -5.56 -28.18
C ALA A 342 -19.16 -4.42 -27.18
N GLY A 343 -18.16 -3.62 -26.80
CA GLY A 343 -18.23 -2.58 -25.79
C GLY A 343 -16.91 -2.46 -25.03
N GLY A 344 -16.39 -1.25 -24.79
CA GLY A 344 -15.11 -1.08 -24.07
C GLY A 344 -13.87 -1.52 -24.87
N ILE A 345 -12.90 -2.14 -24.19
CA ILE A 345 -11.53 -2.36 -24.69
C ILE A 345 -11.23 -3.86 -24.80
N ALA A 346 -10.86 -4.33 -26.00
CA ALA A 346 -10.31 -5.65 -26.28
C ALA A 346 -8.93 -5.51 -26.95
N ILE A 347 -7.86 -5.93 -26.28
CA ILE A 347 -6.48 -5.81 -26.78
C ILE A 347 -5.75 -7.14 -26.65
N GLY A 348 -5.36 -7.77 -27.76
CA GLY A 348 -4.63 -9.03 -27.82
C GLY A 348 -5.22 -10.01 -28.84
N GLN A 349 -4.47 -11.06 -29.17
CA GLN A 349 -4.95 -12.08 -30.11
C GLN A 349 -6.16 -12.82 -29.52
N GLY A 350 -7.30 -12.76 -30.23
CA GLY A 350 -8.55 -13.36 -29.79
C GLY A 350 -9.11 -12.76 -28.49
N ALA A 351 -8.65 -11.58 -28.06
CA ALA A 351 -9.24 -10.87 -26.93
C ALA A 351 -10.69 -10.52 -27.26
N SER A 352 -11.61 -10.81 -26.36
CA SER A 352 -13.03 -10.62 -26.59
C SER A 352 -13.70 -9.90 -25.43
N VAL A 353 -14.49 -8.89 -25.76
CA VAL A 353 -15.58 -8.40 -24.91
C VAL A 353 -16.87 -8.78 -25.60
N VAL A 354 -17.74 -9.49 -24.90
CA VAL A 354 -19.06 -9.89 -25.39
C VAL A 354 -20.15 -9.20 -24.58
N LYS A 355 -21.34 -9.07 -25.15
CA LYS A 355 -22.52 -8.62 -24.41
C LYS A 355 -22.89 -9.69 -23.37
N GLY A 356 -23.00 -9.29 -22.11
CA GLY A 356 -23.56 -10.14 -21.07
C GLY A 356 -25.08 -10.07 -21.03
N ASN A 357 -25.65 -10.46 -19.89
CA ASN A 357 -27.10 -10.50 -19.66
C ASN A 357 -27.67 -9.18 -19.10
N ASN A 358 -26.89 -8.09 -19.05
CA ASN A 358 -27.35 -6.83 -18.45
C ASN A 358 -28.42 -6.14 -19.33
N PRO A 359 -29.61 -5.82 -18.79
CA PRO A 359 -30.69 -5.16 -19.54
C PRO A 359 -30.34 -3.77 -20.10
N SER A 360 -29.26 -3.12 -19.64
CA SER A 360 -28.78 -1.85 -20.20
C SER A 360 -28.13 -1.97 -21.59
N GLY A 361 -27.98 -3.19 -22.14
CA GLY A 361 -27.73 -3.43 -23.56
C GLY A 361 -26.32 -3.15 -24.09
N THR A 362 -25.42 -2.59 -23.27
CA THR A 362 -24.04 -2.26 -23.66
C THR A 362 -23.01 -2.77 -22.63
N ALA A 363 -21.99 -3.50 -23.09
CA ALA A 363 -20.85 -3.94 -22.28
C ALA A 363 -19.85 -2.78 -22.03
N SER A 364 -20.37 -1.60 -21.73
CA SER A 364 -19.61 -0.36 -21.59
C SER A 364 -18.62 -0.45 -20.42
N ALA A 365 -17.43 0.10 -20.59
CA ALA A 365 -16.31 0.09 -19.62
C ALA A 365 -15.68 -1.28 -19.29
N SER A 366 -15.95 -2.32 -20.07
CA SER A 366 -15.26 -3.62 -19.94
C SER A 366 -13.84 -3.56 -20.50
N VAL A 367 -12.90 -4.30 -19.88
CA VAL A 367 -11.49 -4.34 -20.29
C VAL A 367 -11.01 -5.79 -20.43
N SER A 368 -10.65 -6.21 -21.63
CA SER A 368 -10.13 -7.53 -21.96
C SER A 368 -8.76 -7.39 -22.61
N VAL A 369 -7.68 -7.68 -21.88
CA VAL A 369 -6.30 -7.49 -22.36
C VAL A 369 -5.48 -8.77 -22.24
N GLY A 370 -4.99 -9.22 -23.39
CA GLY A 370 -4.07 -10.33 -23.56
C GLY A 370 -4.63 -11.44 -24.47
N ARG A 371 -3.99 -12.60 -24.47
CA ARG A 371 -4.29 -13.66 -25.46
C ARG A 371 -5.50 -14.48 -25.03
N GLN A 372 -6.55 -14.53 -25.85
CA GLN A 372 -7.82 -15.24 -25.61
C GLN A 372 -8.48 -14.84 -24.27
N THR A 373 -8.37 -13.58 -23.86
CA THR A 373 -9.13 -13.08 -22.69
C THR A 373 -10.59 -12.87 -23.09
N VAL A 374 -11.52 -13.15 -22.19
CA VAL A 374 -12.95 -13.00 -22.47
C VAL A 374 -13.68 -12.35 -21.31
N VAL A 375 -14.42 -11.29 -21.58
CA VAL A 375 -15.09 -10.47 -20.57
C VAL A 375 -16.54 -10.20 -20.96
N ALA A 376 -17.45 -10.35 -19.99
CA ALA A 376 -18.82 -9.86 -20.06
C ALA A 376 -18.96 -8.46 -19.42
N ASP A 377 -20.19 -7.98 -19.24
CA ASP A 377 -20.50 -6.61 -18.82
C ASP A 377 -19.73 -6.14 -17.56
N TYR A 378 -19.05 -4.98 -17.67
CA TYR A 378 -18.30 -4.30 -16.60
C TYR A 378 -17.15 -5.11 -15.97
N GLY A 379 -16.66 -6.15 -16.64
CA GLY A 379 -15.54 -6.94 -16.16
C GLY A 379 -14.16 -6.41 -16.57
N VAL A 380 -13.12 -6.85 -15.87
CA VAL A 380 -11.71 -6.62 -16.22
C VAL A 380 -10.98 -7.95 -16.27
N ALA A 381 -10.55 -8.41 -17.44
CA ALA A 381 -9.65 -9.55 -17.59
C ALA A 381 -8.30 -9.12 -18.17
N LEU A 382 -7.22 -9.50 -17.49
CA LEU A 382 -5.84 -9.17 -17.85
C LEU A 382 -4.99 -10.45 -17.82
N GLY A 383 -4.41 -10.88 -18.94
CA GLY A 383 -3.51 -12.05 -18.98
C GLY A 383 -3.77 -12.98 -20.17
N SER A 384 -3.51 -14.27 -20.03
CA SER A 384 -3.82 -15.24 -21.09
C SER A 384 -4.93 -16.16 -20.64
N ARG A 385 -6.02 -16.24 -21.40
CA ARG A 385 -7.22 -17.02 -21.04
C ARG A 385 -7.84 -16.59 -19.70
N ALA A 386 -7.62 -15.33 -19.31
CA ALA A 386 -8.32 -14.73 -18.17
C ALA A 386 -9.78 -14.51 -18.58
N SER A 387 -10.71 -14.76 -17.65
CA SER A 387 -12.14 -14.64 -17.94
C SER A 387 -12.94 -14.00 -16.81
N VAL A 388 -13.90 -13.16 -17.17
CA VAL A 388 -14.87 -12.55 -16.24
C VAL A 388 -16.28 -12.71 -16.78
N GLY A 389 -17.15 -13.32 -15.98
CA GLY A 389 -18.56 -13.53 -16.30
C GLY A 389 -18.84 -14.57 -17.40
N ILE A 390 -17.80 -15.27 -17.86
CA ILE A 390 -17.88 -16.26 -18.95
C ILE A 390 -16.97 -17.42 -18.61
N THR A 391 -17.49 -18.63 -18.66
CA THR A 391 -16.66 -19.84 -18.57
C THR A 391 -15.99 -20.12 -19.92
N LEU A 392 -14.71 -20.53 -19.89
CA LEU A 392 -13.98 -20.92 -21.09
C LEU A 392 -13.91 -22.44 -21.22
N THR A 393 -14.08 -22.94 -22.44
CA THR A 393 -13.78 -24.33 -22.81
C THR A 393 -12.28 -24.63 -22.65
N GLY A 394 -11.91 -25.92 -22.66
CA GLY A 394 -10.50 -26.35 -22.55
C GLY A 394 -9.57 -25.73 -23.61
N ASP A 395 -10.06 -25.41 -24.80
CA ASP A 395 -9.34 -24.73 -25.88
C ASP A 395 -9.36 -23.19 -25.78
N GLY A 396 -10.07 -22.62 -24.79
CA GLY A 396 -10.08 -21.18 -24.46
C GLY A 396 -11.15 -20.37 -25.20
N ASN A 397 -12.11 -21.04 -25.82
CA ASN A 397 -13.27 -20.39 -26.43
C ASN A 397 -14.34 -20.10 -25.36
N PRO A 398 -15.17 -19.05 -25.54
CA PRO A 398 -16.33 -18.81 -24.68
C PRO A 398 -17.28 -20.02 -24.70
N GLU A 399 -17.58 -20.60 -23.55
CA GLU A 399 -18.52 -21.73 -23.42
C GLU A 399 -19.93 -21.24 -23.06
N ARG A 400 -20.02 -20.48 -21.96
CA ARG A 400 -21.28 -20.03 -21.37
C ARG A 400 -21.10 -18.68 -20.71
N VAL A 401 -21.98 -17.73 -21.03
CA VAL A 401 -22.13 -16.48 -20.24
C VAL A 401 -22.79 -16.86 -18.92
N THR A 402 -22.10 -16.61 -17.81
CA THR A 402 -22.63 -16.88 -16.48
C THR A 402 -23.60 -15.77 -16.06
N THR A 403 -24.47 -16.02 -15.08
CA THR A 403 -25.30 -14.97 -14.46
C THR A 403 -24.50 -14.03 -13.54
N GLY A 404 -23.22 -14.34 -13.29
CA GLY A 404 -22.30 -13.53 -12.51
C GLY A 404 -21.21 -12.86 -13.35
N GLY A 405 -20.30 -12.13 -12.70
CA GLY A 405 -19.15 -11.47 -13.32
C GLY A 405 -19.27 -9.94 -13.42
N LEU A 406 -20.42 -9.37 -13.05
CA LEU A 406 -20.60 -7.92 -13.03
C LEU A 406 -19.61 -7.29 -12.03
N TYR A 407 -18.84 -6.29 -12.48
CA TYR A 407 -17.75 -5.68 -11.71
C TYR A 407 -16.65 -6.67 -11.26
N GLY A 408 -16.52 -7.81 -11.94
CA GLY A 408 -15.50 -8.81 -11.66
C GLY A 408 -14.13 -8.44 -12.24
N THR A 409 -13.06 -8.82 -11.56
CA THR A 409 -11.69 -8.62 -12.06
C THR A 409 -10.89 -9.91 -12.02
N ALA A 410 -10.38 -10.36 -13.16
CA ALA A 410 -9.52 -11.53 -13.29
C ALA A 410 -8.15 -11.14 -13.88
N VAL A 411 -7.07 -11.37 -13.13
CA VAL A 411 -5.70 -11.02 -13.55
C VAL A 411 -4.80 -12.25 -13.46
N GLY A 412 -4.15 -12.65 -14.55
CA GLY A 412 -3.25 -13.80 -14.60
C GLY A 412 -3.57 -14.78 -15.73
N ILE A 413 -2.78 -15.85 -15.84
CA ILE A 413 -3.02 -16.91 -16.81
C ILE A 413 -4.16 -17.79 -16.28
N ASN A 414 -5.16 -18.08 -17.10
CA ASN A 414 -6.28 -18.96 -16.75
C ASN A 414 -7.04 -18.56 -15.46
N SER A 415 -6.96 -17.29 -15.07
CA SER A 415 -7.74 -16.75 -13.95
C SER A 415 -9.20 -16.59 -14.35
N GLY A 416 -10.12 -16.75 -13.39
CA GLY A 416 -11.55 -16.73 -13.67
C GLY A 416 -12.36 -16.11 -12.55
N VAL A 417 -13.26 -15.19 -12.88
CA VAL A 417 -14.30 -14.68 -11.98
C VAL A 417 -15.66 -14.95 -12.59
N TYR A 418 -16.48 -15.74 -11.89
CA TYR A 418 -17.81 -16.15 -12.36
C TYR A 418 -18.95 -15.66 -11.45
N SER A 419 -18.65 -14.72 -10.54
CA SER A 419 -19.58 -14.11 -9.59
C SER A 419 -19.47 -12.57 -9.59
N ASN A 420 -20.41 -11.88 -8.95
CA ASN A 420 -20.45 -10.42 -8.96
C ASN A 420 -19.49 -9.81 -7.93
N SER A 421 -18.90 -8.66 -8.28
CA SER A 421 -18.01 -7.86 -7.42
C SER A 421 -16.84 -8.64 -6.84
N ALA A 422 -16.34 -9.63 -7.58
CA ALA A 422 -15.29 -10.56 -7.13
C ALA A 422 -13.93 -10.30 -7.82
N LEU A 423 -12.87 -10.75 -7.19
CA LEU A 423 -11.49 -10.54 -7.65
C LEU A 423 -10.70 -11.85 -7.66
N ALA A 424 -10.13 -12.21 -8.81
CA ALA A 424 -9.19 -13.33 -8.96
C ALA A 424 -7.84 -12.82 -9.50
N VAL A 425 -6.74 -13.06 -8.79
CA VAL A 425 -5.39 -12.62 -9.18
C VAL A 425 -4.38 -13.75 -9.04
N GLY A 426 -3.78 -14.21 -10.14
CA GLY A 426 -2.76 -15.25 -10.16
C GLY A 426 -3.03 -16.33 -11.21
N HIS A 427 -2.02 -17.17 -11.48
CA HIS A 427 -2.18 -18.29 -12.41
C HIS A 427 -3.19 -19.30 -11.86
N ASN A 428 -4.27 -19.51 -12.62
CA ASN A 428 -5.37 -20.42 -12.27
C ASN A 428 -6.08 -20.06 -10.95
N ALA A 429 -6.03 -18.79 -10.53
CA ALA A 429 -6.85 -18.27 -9.43
C ALA A 429 -8.31 -18.17 -9.88
N LYS A 430 -9.25 -18.68 -9.09
CA LYS A 430 -10.67 -18.75 -9.49
C LYS A 430 -11.62 -18.31 -8.39
N VAL A 431 -12.61 -17.52 -8.78
CA VAL A 431 -13.82 -17.29 -8.00
C VAL A 431 -14.99 -17.96 -8.69
N SER A 432 -15.64 -18.90 -8.00
CA SER A 432 -16.72 -19.73 -8.56
C SER A 432 -18.03 -18.96 -8.77
N GLU A 433 -18.98 -19.58 -9.46
CA GLU A 433 -20.33 -19.04 -9.57
C GLU A 433 -20.96 -18.87 -8.18
N ASN A 434 -21.79 -17.83 -8.02
CA ASN A 434 -22.47 -17.45 -6.76
C ASN A 434 -21.56 -17.03 -5.58
N ALA A 435 -20.23 -17.06 -5.74
CA ALA A 435 -19.27 -16.55 -4.76
C ALA A 435 -19.18 -15.02 -4.79
N ASN A 436 -20.29 -14.32 -4.55
CA ASN A 436 -20.36 -12.85 -4.65
C ASN A 436 -19.43 -12.18 -3.63
N ALA A 437 -18.80 -11.08 -4.04
CA ALA A 437 -17.83 -10.34 -3.23
C ALA A 437 -16.65 -11.18 -2.70
N ALA A 438 -16.33 -12.30 -3.37
CA ALA A 438 -15.24 -13.17 -2.98
C ALA A 438 -13.89 -12.75 -3.61
N LEU A 439 -12.81 -13.15 -2.94
CA LEU A 439 -11.44 -12.82 -3.28
C LEU A 439 -10.60 -14.09 -3.42
N ALA A 440 -9.92 -14.28 -4.54
CA ALA A 440 -8.97 -15.37 -4.78
C ALA A 440 -7.64 -14.81 -5.29
N ILE A 441 -6.58 -14.79 -4.47
CA ILE A 441 -5.25 -14.30 -4.85
C ILE A 441 -4.23 -15.43 -4.70
N GLY A 442 -3.46 -15.75 -5.74
CA GLY A 442 -2.36 -16.72 -5.70
C GLY A 442 -2.56 -17.92 -6.63
N TYR A 443 -1.46 -18.65 -6.87
CA TYR A 443 -1.43 -19.82 -7.76
C TYR A 443 -2.43 -20.89 -7.28
N ASN A 444 -3.37 -21.29 -8.13
CA ASN A 444 -4.43 -22.26 -7.81
C ASN A 444 -5.31 -21.89 -6.59
N SER A 445 -5.40 -20.61 -6.22
CA SER A 445 -6.35 -20.17 -5.18
C SER A 445 -7.80 -20.31 -5.65
N LEU A 446 -8.70 -20.69 -4.75
CA LEU A 446 -10.11 -20.92 -5.05
C LEU A 446 -11.01 -20.36 -3.96
N SER A 447 -11.88 -19.42 -4.32
CA SER A 447 -13.01 -18.99 -3.49
C SER A 447 -14.31 -19.45 -4.14
N SER A 448 -15.12 -20.23 -3.43
CA SER A 448 -16.33 -20.84 -4.00
C SER A 448 -17.63 -20.50 -3.28
N ALA A 449 -17.60 -19.52 -2.38
CA ALA A 449 -18.75 -19.12 -1.57
C ALA A 449 -18.77 -17.60 -1.32
N GLN A 450 -19.86 -17.07 -0.76
CA GLN A 450 -20.06 -15.63 -0.60
C GLN A 450 -19.07 -15.03 0.41
N ASN A 451 -18.52 -13.85 0.13
CA ASN A 451 -17.54 -13.15 0.97
C ASN A 451 -16.29 -14.01 1.31
N ALA A 452 -16.03 -15.07 0.55
CA ALA A 452 -14.92 -15.98 0.80
C ALA A 452 -13.59 -15.36 0.36
N ILE A 453 -12.56 -15.48 1.20
CA ILE A 453 -11.22 -14.92 0.96
C ILE A 453 -10.22 -16.09 0.89
N ALA A 454 -9.64 -16.33 -0.27
CA ALA A 454 -8.55 -17.28 -0.48
C ALA A 454 -7.31 -16.53 -0.94
N ILE A 455 -6.24 -16.53 -0.14
CA ILE A 455 -4.98 -15.84 -0.47
C ILE A 455 -3.81 -16.81 -0.28
N GLY A 456 -3.02 -17.05 -1.32
CA GLY A 456 -1.85 -17.91 -1.31
C GLY A 456 -1.96 -19.13 -2.21
N LYS A 457 -0.90 -19.95 -2.23
CA LYS A 457 -0.77 -21.08 -3.16
C LYS A 457 -1.72 -22.22 -2.77
N GLY A 458 -2.73 -22.47 -3.59
CA GLY A 458 -3.68 -23.57 -3.37
C GLY A 458 -4.64 -23.36 -2.18
N ALA A 459 -4.75 -22.15 -1.65
CA ALA A 459 -5.72 -21.79 -0.62
C ALA A 459 -7.16 -21.97 -1.13
N LYS A 460 -8.04 -22.58 -0.33
CA LYS A 460 -9.43 -22.85 -0.68
C LYS A 460 -10.39 -22.34 0.39
N ALA A 461 -11.23 -21.38 0.04
CA ALA A 461 -12.28 -20.81 0.87
C ALA A 461 -13.65 -21.22 0.29
N SER A 462 -14.25 -22.27 0.87
CA SER A 462 -15.34 -23.04 0.25
C SER A 462 -16.73 -22.85 0.88
N ALA A 463 -16.85 -22.05 1.93
CA ALA A 463 -18.12 -21.72 2.58
C ALA A 463 -18.26 -20.22 2.84
N ASP A 464 -19.47 -19.76 3.17
CA ASP A 464 -19.75 -18.33 3.31
C ASP A 464 -18.93 -17.70 4.44
N ASN A 465 -18.46 -16.48 4.19
CA ASN A 465 -17.67 -15.68 5.13
C ASN A 465 -16.40 -16.39 5.63
N THR A 466 -15.74 -17.16 4.75
CA THR A 466 -14.52 -17.90 5.09
C THR A 466 -13.23 -17.13 4.76
N ILE A 467 -12.18 -17.39 5.55
CA ILE A 467 -10.85 -16.81 5.35
C ILE A 467 -9.81 -17.93 5.24
N SER A 468 -9.15 -18.10 4.11
CA SER A 468 -8.10 -19.10 3.88
C SER A 468 -6.84 -18.40 3.37
N ILE A 469 -5.88 -18.12 4.25
CA ILE A 469 -4.66 -17.35 3.94
C ILE A 469 -3.41 -18.19 4.18
N GLY A 470 -2.60 -18.41 3.13
CA GLY A 470 -1.35 -19.16 3.16
C GLY A 470 -1.33 -20.28 2.11
N THR A 471 -0.57 -21.34 2.35
CA THR A 471 -0.38 -22.41 1.38
C THR A 471 -1.27 -23.60 1.72
N GLY A 472 -2.05 -24.08 0.75
CA GLY A 472 -2.82 -25.33 0.86
C GLY A 472 -3.91 -25.37 1.94
N ASN A 473 -4.26 -24.25 2.58
CA ASN A 473 -5.35 -24.22 3.56
C ASN A 473 -6.70 -24.54 2.89
N ILE A 474 -7.57 -25.24 3.61
CA ILE A 474 -8.91 -25.59 3.16
C ILE A 474 -9.91 -25.21 4.26
N VAL A 475 -10.72 -24.18 4.00
CA VAL A 475 -11.73 -23.69 4.94
C VAL A 475 -13.11 -23.93 4.36
N SER A 476 -13.89 -24.78 5.01
CA SER A 476 -15.21 -25.25 4.57
C SER A 476 -16.31 -25.11 5.62
N GLY A 477 -15.98 -24.69 6.84
CA GLY A 477 -16.98 -24.25 7.82
C GLY A 477 -17.41 -22.81 7.55
N THR A 478 -18.70 -22.50 7.67
CA THR A 478 -19.19 -21.11 7.55
C THR A 478 -18.63 -20.23 8.66
N ASN A 479 -18.33 -18.97 8.37
CA ASN A 479 -17.80 -18.00 9.34
C ASN A 479 -16.48 -18.47 10.00
N SER A 480 -15.65 -19.20 9.27
CA SER A 480 -14.42 -19.81 9.78
C SER A 480 -13.18 -19.31 9.06
N GLY A 481 -12.00 -19.57 9.63
CA GLY A 481 -10.75 -19.14 9.01
C GLY A 481 -9.52 -19.98 9.32
N ALA A 482 -8.55 -19.94 8.42
CA ALA A 482 -7.23 -20.53 8.57
C ALA A 482 -6.16 -19.58 8.03
N ILE A 483 -5.14 -19.32 8.84
CA ILE A 483 -3.94 -18.57 8.47
C ILE A 483 -2.71 -19.45 8.77
N GLY A 484 -1.97 -19.88 7.74
CA GLY A 484 -0.84 -20.82 7.90
C GLY A 484 -0.59 -21.73 6.69
N ASP A 485 0.08 -22.86 6.89
CA ASP A 485 0.45 -23.82 5.83
C ASP A 485 0.59 -25.27 6.34
N PRO A 486 -0.16 -26.24 5.79
CA PRO A 486 -1.58 -26.18 5.44
C PRO A 486 -2.45 -26.51 6.67
N SER A 487 -3.64 -25.94 6.77
CA SER A 487 -4.64 -26.26 7.80
C SER A 487 -6.02 -26.47 7.17
N THR A 488 -6.78 -27.43 7.69
CA THR A 488 -8.15 -27.74 7.27
C THR A 488 -9.13 -27.37 8.38
N VAL A 489 -10.08 -26.49 8.08
CA VAL A 489 -11.10 -26.03 9.04
C VAL A 489 -12.49 -26.26 8.44
N SER A 490 -13.17 -27.31 8.92
CA SER A 490 -14.53 -27.66 8.51
C SER A 490 -15.58 -27.31 9.56
N GLY A 491 -15.16 -27.08 10.82
CA GLY A 491 -16.05 -26.60 11.87
C GLY A 491 -16.54 -25.17 11.61
N VAL A 492 -17.80 -24.90 11.95
CA VAL A 492 -18.44 -23.57 11.83
C VAL A 492 -17.91 -22.62 12.92
N ASN A 493 -17.79 -21.33 12.64
CA ASN A 493 -17.29 -20.30 13.57
C ASN A 493 -15.91 -20.61 14.17
N SER A 494 -15.04 -21.27 13.42
CA SER A 494 -13.78 -21.82 13.95
C SER A 494 -12.57 -21.24 13.25
N TYR A 495 -11.49 -21.05 13.99
CA TYR A 495 -10.32 -20.34 13.49
C TYR A 495 -9.03 -21.08 13.82
N SER A 496 -8.12 -21.13 12.84
CA SER A 496 -6.77 -21.64 12.98
C SER A 496 -5.74 -20.58 12.62
N ILE A 497 -4.75 -20.39 13.48
CA ILE A 497 -3.50 -19.70 13.17
C ILE A 497 -2.36 -20.69 13.42
N GLY A 498 -1.71 -21.12 12.33
CA GLY A 498 -0.65 -22.11 12.32
C GLY A 498 -0.87 -23.24 11.31
N ASN A 499 -0.11 -24.31 11.49
CA ASN A 499 0.21 -25.29 10.44
C ASN A 499 -0.25 -26.69 10.81
N ASN A 500 -0.64 -27.48 9.81
CA ASN A 500 -1.05 -28.88 9.96
C ASN A 500 -2.19 -29.09 10.96
N ASN A 501 -3.11 -28.13 11.11
CA ASN A 501 -4.26 -28.27 12.00
C ASN A 501 -5.47 -28.82 11.22
N ILE A 502 -6.24 -29.69 11.87
CA ILE A 502 -7.51 -30.23 11.35
C ILE A 502 -8.59 -29.95 12.39
N ILE A 503 -9.48 -29.01 12.08
CA ILE A 503 -10.50 -28.49 13.00
C ILE A 503 -11.88 -28.78 12.42
N SER A 504 -12.49 -29.88 12.87
CA SER A 504 -13.89 -30.22 12.58
C SER A 504 -14.88 -29.71 13.62
N ALA A 505 -14.39 -29.36 14.81
CA ALA A 505 -15.20 -28.82 15.90
C ALA A 505 -15.67 -27.39 15.62
N SER A 506 -16.88 -27.05 16.08
CA SER A 506 -17.49 -25.73 15.97
C SER A 506 -17.08 -24.80 17.12
N ASN A 507 -17.04 -23.49 16.84
CA ASN A 507 -16.59 -22.46 17.78
C ASN A 507 -15.18 -22.73 18.37
N ALA A 508 -14.32 -23.46 17.65
CA ALA A 508 -12.99 -23.83 18.13
C ALA A 508 -11.93 -22.84 17.63
N PHE A 509 -11.02 -22.45 18.53
CA PHE A 509 -9.93 -21.51 18.23
C PHE A 509 -8.58 -22.17 18.49
N VAL A 510 -7.77 -22.30 17.45
CA VAL A 510 -6.45 -22.91 17.52
C VAL A 510 -5.39 -21.86 17.18
N LEU A 511 -4.47 -21.65 18.10
CA LEU A 511 -3.23 -20.90 17.89
C LEU A 511 -2.07 -21.86 18.16
N GLY A 512 -1.62 -22.58 17.14
CA GLY A 512 -0.69 -23.69 17.29
C GLY A 512 -0.50 -24.47 16.00
N ASN A 513 0.29 -25.55 16.07
CA ASN A 513 0.51 -26.45 14.94
C ASN A 513 0.19 -27.90 15.36
N ALA A 514 -0.18 -28.73 14.37
CA ALA A 514 -0.50 -30.14 14.54
C ALA A 514 -1.63 -30.44 15.56
N VAL A 515 -2.64 -29.57 15.63
CA VAL A 515 -3.84 -29.75 16.46
C VAL A 515 -4.95 -30.37 15.63
N ASN A 516 -5.28 -31.62 15.92
CA ASN A 516 -6.21 -32.45 15.13
C ASN A 516 -7.34 -33.07 15.95
N ASN A 517 -7.52 -32.59 17.18
CA ASN A 517 -8.48 -33.10 18.16
C ASN A 517 -9.21 -31.97 18.89
N ALA A 518 -9.34 -30.80 18.25
CA ALA A 518 -10.17 -29.72 18.77
C ALA A 518 -11.59 -30.25 19.04
N VAL A 519 -12.19 -29.81 20.14
CA VAL A 519 -13.59 -30.07 20.50
C VAL A 519 -14.38 -28.77 20.48
N ASP A 520 -15.71 -28.86 20.44
CA ASP A 520 -16.54 -27.67 20.33
C ASP A 520 -16.25 -26.65 21.45
N ASN A 521 -16.28 -25.36 21.09
CA ASN A 521 -16.02 -24.23 21.99
C ASN A 521 -14.62 -24.21 22.63
N SER A 522 -13.69 -25.07 22.20
CA SER A 522 -12.34 -25.14 22.79
C SER A 522 -11.44 -24.03 22.30
N VAL A 523 -10.46 -23.66 23.14
CA VAL A 523 -9.32 -22.84 22.74
C VAL A 523 -8.06 -23.69 22.92
N VAL A 524 -7.28 -23.86 21.88
CA VAL A 524 -6.04 -24.64 21.91
C VAL A 524 -4.85 -23.73 21.62
N LEU A 525 -3.94 -23.62 22.57
CA LEU A 525 -2.78 -22.75 22.50
C LEU A 525 -1.49 -23.60 22.51
N GLY A 526 -0.64 -23.38 21.51
CA GLY A 526 0.67 -24.00 21.40
C GLY A 526 0.77 -25.18 20.44
N ASN A 527 2.00 -25.44 19.97
CA ASN A 527 2.34 -26.56 19.10
C ASN A 527 2.11 -27.92 19.78
N ASN A 528 1.50 -28.87 19.10
CA ASN A 528 1.19 -30.21 19.59
C ASN A 528 0.37 -30.24 20.89
N SER A 529 -0.45 -29.22 21.13
CA SER A 529 -1.43 -29.24 22.22
C SER A 529 -2.62 -30.11 21.83
N ALA A 530 -3.21 -30.77 22.83
CA ALA A 530 -4.36 -31.65 22.65
C ALA A 530 -5.47 -31.17 23.56
N VAL A 531 -6.72 -31.23 23.09
CA VAL A 531 -7.89 -30.98 23.95
C VAL A 531 -8.75 -32.23 24.03
N SER A 532 -9.30 -32.47 25.22
CA SER A 532 -10.31 -33.49 25.48
C SER A 532 -11.61 -32.79 25.88
N ALA A 533 -12.73 -33.52 25.80
CA ALA A 533 -14.00 -33.04 26.33
C ALA A 533 -13.84 -32.61 27.79
N ALA A 534 -14.46 -31.48 28.16
CA ALA A 534 -14.35 -30.94 29.50
C ALA A 534 -14.94 -31.92 30.54
N ILE A 535 -14.20 -32.17 31.62
CA ILE A 535 -14.63 -33.07 32.71
C ILE A 535 -15.18 -32.24 33.85
N ALA A 536 -16.46 -32.45 34.19
CA ALA A 536 -17.10 -31.81 35.33
C ALA A 536 -16.42 -32.23 36.65
N THR A 537 -15.87 -31.26 37.38
CA THR A 537 -15.19 -31.49 38.66
C THR A 537 -15.93 -30.76 39.77
N PRO A 538 -16.96 -31.38 40.39
CA PRO A 538 -17.85 -30.70 41.33
C PRO A 538 -17.22 -30.42 42.70
N GLY A 539 -16.11 -31.08 43.02
CA GLY A 539 -15.47 -30.96 44.32
C GLY A 539 -14.41 -32.02 44.57
N TYR A 540 -13.81 -31.98 45.75
CA TYR A 540 -12.84 -32.96 46.24
C TYR A 540 -13.02 -33.16 47.76
N SER A 541 -12.67 -34.34 48.28
CA SER A 541 -12.76 -34.64 49.72
C SER A 541 -11.39 -34.64 50.38
N VAL A 542 -11.20 -33.83 51.43
CA VAL A 542 -10.00 -33.82 52.28
C VAL A 542 -10.38 -34.36 53.65
N ASN A 543 -9.74 -35.43 54.12
CA ASN A 543 -10.02 -36.09 55.40
C ASN A 543 -11.52 -36.41 55.63
N GLY A 544 -12.22 -36.85 54.58
CA GLY A 544 -13.65 -37.16 54.65
C GLY A 544 -14.60 -35.96 54.61
N VAL A 545 -14.08 -34.73 54.58
CA VAL A 545 -14.88 -33.51 54.39
C VAL A 545 -14.93 -33.16 52.91
N SER A 546 -16.15 -33.09 52.35
CA SER A 546 -16.37 -32.76 50.95
C SER A 546 -16.32 -31.24 50.73
N HIS A 547 -15.43 -30.77 49.86
CA HIS A 547 -15.35 -29.40 49.40
C HIS A 547 -15.96 -29.28 48.00
N LYS A 548 -16.93 -28.39 47.81
CA LYS A 548 -17.51 -28.10 46.49
C LYS A 548 -16.71 -26.99 45.80
N PHE A 549 -16.50 -27.13 44.49
CA PHE A 549 -15.87 -26.10 43.67
C PHE A 549 -16.91 -25.26 42.93
N ALA A 550 -16.61 -23.96 42.77
CA ALA A 550 -17.33 -23.11 41.84
C ALA A 550 -16.99 -23.52 40.39
N GLY A 551 -17.90 -23.24 39.44
CA GLY A 551 -17.67 -23.57 38.02
C GLY A 551 -17.63 -25.07 37.71
N SER A 552 -18.32 -25.91 38.49
CA SER A 552 -18.26 -27.38 38.42
C SER A 552 -18.62 -28.02 37.06
N SER A 553 -19.26 -27.28 36.16
CA SER A 553 -19.73 -27.76 34.84
C SER A 553 -19.18 -26.87 33.72
N PRO A 554 -17.88 -26.96 33.38
CA PRO A 554 -17.30 -26.20 32.28
C PRO A 554 -17.88 -26.63 30.92
N ILE A 555 -18.08 -25.65 30.02
CA ILE A 555 -18.60 -25.92 28.66
C ILE A 555 -17.54 -26.47 27.70
N SER A 556 -16.26 -26.16 27.95
CA SER A 556 -15.11 -26.60 27.17
C SER A 556 -13.82 -26.28 27.94
N THR A 557 -12.67 -26.52 27.32
CA THR A 557 -11.34 -26.37 27.92
C THR A 557 -10.47 -25.43 27.09
N VAL A 558 -9.71 -24.56 27.77
CA VAL A 558 -8.53 -23.91 27.18
C VAL A 558 -7.35 -24.86 27.36
N SER A 559 -6.93 -25.56 26.31
CA SER A 559 -5.77 -26.43 26.37
C SER A 559 -4.49 -25.69 26.01
N ILE A 560 -3.48 -25.77 26.88
CA ILE A 560 -2.14 -25.23 26.65
C ILE A 560 -1.09 -26.32 26.46
N GLY A 561 -1.48 -27.58 26.28
CA GLY A 561 -0.53 -28.70 26.17
C GLY A 561 -1.20 -30.03 25.91
N ASP A 562 -0.39 -31.08 25.87
CA ASP A 562 -0.81 -32.48 25.86
C ASP A 562 -0.03 -33.22 26.95
N SER A 563 -0.39 -34.46 27.26
CA SER A 563 0.37 -35.29 28.21
C SER A 563 1.84 -35.41 27.77
N GLY A 564 2.77 -35.02 28.63
CA GLY A 564 4.22 -34.95 28.34
C GLY A 564 4.66 -33.74 27.51
N LYS A 565 3.73 -32.81 27.22
CA LYS A 565 3.96 -31.54 26.50
C LYS A 565 3.28 -30.39 27.24
N GLU A 566 3.28 -30.44 28.57
CA GLU A 566 2.69 -29.45 29.44
C GLU A 566 3.42 -28.10 29.32
N ARG A 567 2.69 -27.01 29.60
CA ARG A 567 3.24 -25.66 29.63
C ARG A 567 2.99 -25.01 30.97
N THR A 568 3.95 -24.20 31.40
CA THR A 568 3.74 -23.30 32.53
C THR A 568 2.91 -22.11 32.10
N LEU A 569 2.04 -21.62 33.00
CA LEU A 569 1.34 -20.35 32.84
C LEU A 569 1.97 -19.35 33.83
N THR A 570 2.74 -18.39 33.31
CA THR A 570 3.53 -17.45 34.13
C THR A 570 2.86 -16.08 34.22
N ASN A 571 3.25 -15.28 35.22
CA ASN A 571 2.67 -13.95 35.50
C ASN A 571 1.16 -13.95 35.78
N VAL A 572 0.64 -15.05 36.32
CA VAL A 572 -0.75 -15.13 36.81
C VAL A 572 -0.86 -14.32 38.11
N ALA A 573 -1.63 -13.23 38.07
CA ALA A 573 -1.97 -12.46 39.28
C ALA A 573 -2.70 -13.34 40.30
N ALA A 574 -2.67 -12.97 41.58
CA ALA A 574 -3.35 -13.74 42.62
C ALA A 574 -4.87 -13.76 42.36
N GLY A 575 -5.46 -14.96 42.30
CA GLY A 575 -6.89 -15.14 42.11
C GLY A 575 -7.67 -14.71 43.36
N ARG A 576 -8.91 -14.24 43.20
CA ARG A 576 -9.74 -13.88 44.36
C ARG A 576 -10.08 -15.13 45.16
N LEU A 577 -9.98 -15.05 46.48
CA LEU A 577 -10.25 -16.16 47.41
C LEU A 577 -11.67 -16.03 47.96
N SER A 578 -12.64 -16.74 47.36
CA SER A 578 -14.03 -16.80 47.85
C SER A 578 -14.71 -18.12 47.44
N PRO A 579 -15.84 -18.53 48.07
CA PRO A 579 -16.53 -19.79 47.75
C PRO A 579 -17.10 -19.88 46.32
N VAL A 580 -17.19 -18.75 45.61
CA VAL A 580 -17.75 -18.65 44.26
C VAL A 580 -16.69 -18.32 43.19
N SER A 581 -15.41 -18.23 43.59
CA SER A 581 -14.33 -17.83 42.69
C SER A 581 -14.00 -18.89 41.65
N THR A 582 -13.84 -18.47 40.40
CA THR A 582 -13.36 -19.29 39.27
C THR A 582 -12.04 -18.75 38.70
N ASP A 583 -11.31 -17.94 39.48
CA ASP A 583 -10.01 -17.40 39.09
C ASP A 583 -8.91 -18.48 39.26
N ALA A 584 -7.88 -18.44 38.40
CA ALA A 584 -6.70 -19.29 38.60
C ALA A 584 -5.93 -18.88 39.87
N ILE A 585 -5.44 -19.87 40.63
CA ILE A 585 -4.58 -19.66 41.80
C ILE A 585 -3.11 -19.65 41.35
N ASN A 586 -2.34 -18.69 41.83
CA ASN A 586 -0.91 -18.62 41.55
C ASN A 586 -0.06 -19.26 42.65
N GLY A 587 1.24 -19.43 42.39
CA GLY A 587 2.17 -20.08 43.34
C GLY A 587 2.28 -19.39 44.70
N SER A 588 2.14 -18.06 44.76
CA SER A 588 2.25 -17.30 46.01
C SER A 588 1.09 -17.57 46.98
N GLN A 589 -0.11 -17.81 46.45
CA GLN A 589 -1.28 -18.13 47.26
C GLN A 589 -1.19 -19.53 47.86
N LEU A 590 -0.73 -20.50 47.07
CA LEU A 590 -0.48 -21.85 47.59
C LEU A 590 0.65 -21.83 48.62
N PHE A 591 1.73 -21.10 48.35
CA PHE A 591 2.84 -20.95 49.29
C PHE A 591 2.40 -20.32 50.62
N ALA A 592 1.53 -19.31 50.59
CA ALA A 592 0.97 -18.71 51.81
C ALA A 592 0.23 -19.76 52.65
N VAL A 593 -0.62 -20.58 52.04
CA VAL A 593 -1.30 -21.69 52.74
C VAL A 593 -0.30 -22.68 53.32
N THR A 594 0.70 -23.09 52.55
CA THR A 594 1.75 -24.01 53.03
C THR A 594 2.50 -23.43 54.24
N SER A 595 2.83 -22.14 54.21
CA SER A 595 3.53 -21.47 55.31
C SER A 595 2.73 -21.43 56.61
N GLU A 596 1.39 -21.38 56.54
CA GLU A 596 0.53 -21.45 57.72
C GLU A 596 0.41 -22.89 58.26
N VAL A 597 0.27 -23.89 57.38
CA VAL A 597 0.23 -25.30 57.76
C VAL A 597 1.53 -25.75 58.45
N GLU A 598 2.66 -25.15 58.08
CA GLU A 598 3.98 -25.44 58.68
C GLU A 598 4.18 -24.89 60.09
N LYS A 599 3.36 -23.96 60.59
CA LYS A 599 3.54 -23.33 61.92
C LYS A 599 3.30 -24.28 63.10
N GLY A 600 2.52 -25.36 62.91
CA GLY A 600 2.21 -26.35 63.95
C GLY A 600 1.33 -25.81 65.09
N ASN A 601 1.03 -26.65 66.09
CA ASN A 601 0.30 -26.24 67.29
C ASN A 601 1.27 -25.74 68.37
N LEU A 602 1.06 -24.53 68.88
CA LEU A 602 1.83 -23.94 69.99
C LEU A 602 1.27 -24.39 71.34
N PHE A 603 2.07 -25.11 72.12
CA PHE A 603 1.74 -25.51 73.49
C PHE A 603 2.55 -24.66 74.48
N ALA A 604 1.87 -24.07 75.47
CA ALA A 604 2.50 -23.35 76.58
C ALA A 604 2.34 -24.15 77.88
N GLY A 605 3.45 -24.34 78.60
CA GLY A 605 3.45 -24.90 79.95
C GLY A 605 3.59 -23.80 81.01
N ASN A 606 3.68 -24.20 82.29
CA ASN A 606 3.94 -23.27 83.40
C ASN A 606 5.31 -22.55 83.26
N THR A 607 6.26 -23.14 82.51
CA THR A 607 7.46 -22.48 82.00
C THR A 607 7.75 -22.99 80.57
N GLY A 608 8.12 -22.10 79.64
CA GLY A 608 8.49 -22.44 78.26
C GLY A 608 7.33 -22.74 77.30
N THR A 609 7.66 -22.80 76.01
CA THR A 609 6.76 -23.17 74.92
C THR A 609 7.44 -24.16 73.98
N PHE A 610 6.66 -25.00 73.30
CA PHE A 610 7.15 -25.82 72.19
C PHE A 610 6.07 -26.00 71.11
N ASN A 611 6.49 -26.11 69.84
CA ASN A 611 5.60 -26.38 68.71
C ASN A 611 5.82 -27.81 68.19
N ARG A 612 4.74 -28.43 67.71
CA ARG A 612 4.79 -29.68 66.92
C ARG A 612 3.93 -29.54 65.67
N ARG A 613 4.39 -30.10 64.56
CA ARG A 613 3.68 -30.03 63.27
C ARG A 613 2.38 -30.84 63.33
N LEU A 614 1.39 -30.48 62.52
CA LEU A 614 0.18 -31.28 62.35
C LEU A 614 0.56 -32.71 61.94
N GLY A 615 0.09 -33.70 62.71
CA GLY A 615 0.42 -35.12 62.52
C GLY A 615 1.52 -35.69 63.44
N GLU A 616 2.22 -34.84 64.19
CA GLU A 616 3.25 -35.28 65.14
C GLU A 616 2.68 -35.64 66.53
N THR A 617 3.09 -36.77 67.11
CA THR A 617 2.64 -37.20 68.45
C THR A 617 3.28 -36.36 69.57
N THR A 618 2.50 -35.65 70.38
CA THR A 618 2.97 -34.99 71.62
C THR A 618 2.94 -35.95 72.79
N THR A 619 4.05 -36.10 73.53
CA THR A 619 4.12 -36.93 74.75
C THR A 619 4.25 -36.04 75.98
N ILE A 620 3.35 -36.18 76.96
CA ILE A 620 3.40 -35.45 78.25
C ILE A 620 3.89 -36.44 79.33
N ARG A 621 5.03 -36.15 79.97
CA ARG A 621 5.64 -36.97 81.05
C ARG A 621 5.81 -36.13 82.32
N GLY A 622 5.76 -36.76 83.50
CA GLY A 622 6.10 -36.14 84.79
C GLY A 622 7.63 -35.98 84.99
N GLY A 623 8.06 -34.89 85.60
CA GLY A 623 9.45 -34.42 85.63
C GLY A 623 10.34 -34.98 86.75
N LEU A 624 10.69 -36.26 86.71
CA LEU A 624 11.78 -36.80 87.54
C LEU A 624 13.06 -37.04 86.71
N ALA A 625 14.23 -36.68 87.25
CA ALA A 625 15.54 -36.95 86.65
C ALA A 625 15.81 -38.46 86.55
N ALA A 626 16.56 -38.90 85.52
CA ALA A 626 16.72 -40.31 85.14
C ALA A 626 17.39 -41.20 86.20
N ASP A 627 18.03 -40.59 87.19
CA ASP A 627 18.85 -41.20 88.24
C ASP A 627 18.26 -41.02 89.66
N ALA A 628 17.11 -40.35 89.79
CA ALA A 628 16.41 -40.22 91.06
C ALA A 628 15.46 -41.40 91.30
N ALA A 629 15.50 -41.98 92.51
CA ALA A 629 14.60 -43.05 92.91
C ALA A 629 13.13 -42.60 92.82
N ALA A 630 12.45 -42.99 91.74
CA ALA A 630 11.06 -42.70 91.46
C ALA A 630 10.14 -43.81 91.96
N SER A 631 9.00 -43.46 92.55
CA SER A 631 7.81 -44.30 92.41
C SER A 631 6.86 -43.59 91.44
N ASN A 632 6.61 -44.19 90.29
CA ASN A 632 5.64 -43.79 89.27
C ASN A 632 4.17 -43.89 89.74
N LYS A 633 3.90 -43.80 91.05
CA LYS A 633 2.61 -44.15 91.65
C LYS A 633 1.68 -42.97 91.93
N ASN A 634 2.19 -41.74 92.09
CA ASN A 634 1.38 -40.63 92.62
C ASN A 634 0.71 -39.73 91.57
N ILE A 635 1.22 -39.66 90.33
CA ILE A 635 0.63 -38.83 89.25
C ILE A 635 0.42 -39.70 88.01
N ARG A 636 -0.80 -39.68 87.47
CA ARG A 636 -1.20 -40.39 86.24
C ARG A 636 -1.77 -39.40 85.23
N THR A 637 -1.37 -39.52 83.97
CA THR A 637 -2.02 -38.83 82.84
C THR A 637 -3.00 -39.78 82.15
N VAL A 638 -4.23 -39.32 81.92
CA VAL A 638 -5.26 -40.06 81.18
C VAL A 638 -5.77 -39.18 80.04
N ALA A 639 -5.68 -39.67 78.81
CA ALA A 639 -6.21 -38.98 77.64
C ALA A 639 -7.55 -39.59 77.23
N LYS A 640 -8.62 -38.79 77.25
CA LYS A 640 -9.97 -39.19 76.81
C LYS A 640 -10.71 -37.96 76.29
N ASP A 641 -11.50 -38.12 75.23
CA ASP A 641 -12.42 -37.11 74.68
C ASP A 641 -11.78 -35.73 74.40
N GLY A 642 -10.52 -35.71 73.93
CA GLY A 642 -9.82 -34.47 73.59
C GLY A 642 -9.27 -33.67 74.79
N GLN A 643 -9.36 -34.21 76.00
CA GLN A 643 -8.74 -33.68 77.22
C GLN A 643 -7.64 -34.61 77.73
N VAL A 644 -6.63 -34.03 78.40
CA VAL A 644 -5.61 -34.77 79.14
C VAL A 644 -5.79 -34.44 80.62
N ASP A 645 -6.34 -35.38 81.38
CA ASP A 645 -6.47 -35.25 82.82
C ASP A 645 -5.13 -35.54 83.49
N ILE A 646 -4.70 -34.64 84.37
CA ILE A 646 -3.58 -34.87 85.29
C ILE A 646 -4.19 -35.22 86.65
N LEU A 647 -4.15 -36.50 87.00
CA LEU A 647 -4.76 -37.05 88.21
C LEU A 647 -3.70 -37.26 89.29
N LEU A 648 -4.03 -36.87 90.52
CA LEU A 648 -3.26 -37.18 91.72
C LEU A 648 -3.85 -38.43 92.40
N ALA A 649 -3.01 -39.33 92.91
CA ALA A 649 -3.47 -40.50 93.65
C ALA A 649 -4.14 -40.09 94.99
N ASP A 650 -5.23 -40.75 95.36
CA ASP A 650 -5.96 -40.49 96.61
C ASP A 650 -5.09 -40.68 97.87
N ASN A 651 -4.10 -41.59 97.81
CA ASN A 651 -3.10 -41.80 98.84
C ASN A 651 -1.71 -41.51 98.27
N LEU A 652 -1.01 -40.52 98.84
CA LEU A 652 0.31 -40.08 98.37
C LEU A 652 1.42 -40.94 99.01
N ASN A 653 2.15 -41.68 98.18
CA ASN A 653 3.37 -42.39 98.62
C ASN A 653 4.59 -41.48 98.44
N VAL A 654 4.88 -40.65 99.44
CA VAL A 654 5.96 -39.66 99.44
C VAL A 654 6.85 -39.81 100.69
N THR A 655 8.14 -39.50 100.58
CA THR A 655 9.10 -39.62 101.69
C THR A 655 8.94 -38.54 102.76
N SER A 656 8.36 -37.40 102.39
CA SER A 656 7.96 -36.35 103.31
C SER A 656 6.85 -35.49 102.70
N VAL A 657 6.05 -34.86 103.55
CA VAL A 657 5.08 -33.83 103.17
C VAL A 657 5.43 -32.56 103.92
N LYS A 658 5.69 -31.47 103.21
CA LYS A 658 5.90 -30.14 103.80
C LYS A 658 4.68 -29.26 103.52
N THR A 659 3.99 -28.84 104.57
CA THR A 659 2.88 -27.88 104.52
C THR A 659 3.25 -26.66 105.36
N GLY A 660 3.63 -25.55 104.70
CA GLY A 660 4.15 -24.37 105.38
C GLY A 660 5.42 -24.70 106.17
N ASP A 661 5.43 -24.36 107.46
CA ASP A 661 6.55 -24.66 108.36
C ASP A 661 6.55 -26.10 108.90
N THR A 662 5.47 -26.85 108.64
CA THR A 662 5.31 -28.22 109.13
C THR A 662 5.87 -29.23 108.12
N LEU A 663 6.82 -30.05 108.54
CA LEU A 663 7.37 -31.17 107.80
C LEU A 663 6.98 -32.47 108.51
N LEU A 664 6.20 -33.31 107.84
CA LEU A 664 5.96 -34.69 108.23
C LEU A 664 6.89 -35.59 107.42
N ASN A 665 7.82 -36.26 108.08
CA ASN A 665 8.76 -37.18 107.45
C ASN A 665 8.87 -38.48 108.26
N THR A 666 9.83 -39.34 107.92
CA THR A 666 10.07 -40.61 108.61
C THR A 666 10.51 -40.47 110.07
N ASP A 667 10.91 -39.27 110.51
CA ASP A 667 11.36 -38.95 111.88
C ASP A 667 10.23 -38.32 112.74
N GLY A 668 9.06 -38.05 112.14
CA GLY A 668 7.86 -37.54 112.82
C GLY A 668 7.38 -36.19 112.32
N LEU A 669 6.68 -35.45 113.18
CA LEU A 669 6.12 -34.13 112.90
C LEU A 669 7.07 -33.02 113.37
N HIS A 670 7.66 -32.31 112.41
CA HIS A 670 8.49 -31.14 112.67
C HIS A 670 7.73 -29.88 112.32
N ILE A 671 7.64 -28.89 113.22
CA ILE A 671 7.15 -27.54 112.87
C ILE A 671 8.32 -26.57 113.03
N THR A 672 8.76 -25.97 111.93
CA THR A 672 9.90 -25.04 111.89
C THR A 672 9.55 -23.77 112.67
N GLY A 673 10.32 -23.44 113.70
CA GLY A 673 9.97 -22.37 114.64
C GLY A 673 8.72 -22.66 115.48
N GLY A 674 8.25 -23.91 115.49
CA GLY A 674 7.06 -24.45 116.15
C GLY A 674 7.40 -25.55 117.15
N PRO A 675 6.40 -26.09 117.88
CA PRO A 675 6.57 -27.34 118.60
C PRO A 675 6.83 -28.50 117.63
N SER A 676 7.73 -29.41 117.96
CA SER A 676 7.91 -30.66 117.22
C SER A 676 7.59 -31.88 118.10
N VAL A 677 7.10 -32.93 117.43
CA VAL A 677 6.84 -34.26 117.99
C VAL A 677 7.56 -35.25 117.11
N THR A 678 8.75 -35.65 117.55
CA THR A 678 9.63 -36.55 116.79
C THR A 678 9.81 -37.86 117.55
N THR A 679 10.48 -38.83 116.94
CA THR A 679 10.86 -40.05 117.66
C THR A 679 11.81 -39.80 118.85
N GLY A 680 12.39 -38.60 118.96
CA GLY A 680 13.25 -38.17 120.06
C GLY A 680 12.57 -37.42 121.22
N GLY A 681 11.25 -37.19 121.16
CA GLY A 681 10.49 -36.49 122.23
C GLY A 681 9.81 -35.20 121.77
N ILE A 682 9.40 -34.36 122.74
CA ILE A 682 8.65 -33.11 122.50
C ILE A 682 9.57 -31.89 122.71
N ASN A 683 9.70 -31.06 121.68
CA ASN A 683 10.30 -29.73 121.77
C ASN A 683 9.20 -28.68 121.56
N ALA A 684 8.95 -27.79 122.53
CA ALA A 684 7.88 -26.80 122.43
C ALA A 684 8.22 -25.57 121.55
N GLY A 685 9.43 -25.49 120.99
CA GLY A 685 9.83 -24.42 120.07
C GLY A 685 9.75 -23.03 120.69
N ASN A 686 10.21 -22.88 121.94
CA ASN A 686 10.21 -21.64 122.73
C ASN A 686 8.82 -21.02 123.00
N ARG A 687 7.74 -21.81 122.89
CA ARG A 687 6.40 -21.39 123.34
C ARG A 687 6.21 -21.73 124.82
N VAL A 688 5.37 -20.93 125.49
CA VAL A 688 4.99 -21.17 126.88
C VAL A 688 4.30 -22.53 126.97
N ILE A 689 4.91 -23.44 127.72
CA ILE A 689 4.25 -24.66 128.17
C ILE A 689 3.53 -24.29 129.46
N SER A 690 2.22 -24.06 129.36
CA SER A 690 1.37 -23.78 130.52
C SER A 690 0.85 -25.09 131.14
N ASN A 691 0.53 -25.07 132.44
CA ASN A 691 0.13 -26.23 133.26
C ASN A 691 1.25 -27.24 133.57
N VAL A 692 2.51 -26.79 133.62
CA VAL A 692 3.61 -27.59 134.18
C VAL A 692 3.66 -27.40 135.70
N GLY A 693 3.54 -28.50 136.46
CA GLY A 693 3.63 -28.49 137.92
C GLY A 693 5.03 -28.12 138.44
N ASP A 694 5.18 -27.97 139.76
CA ASP A 694 6.52 -27.87 140.37
C ASP A 694 7.29 -29.16 140.08
N ALA A 695 8.52 -29.04 139.58
CA ALA A 695 9.38 -30.19 139.31
C ALA A 695 9.64 -30.98 140.61
N VAL A 696 9.25 -32.27 140.64
CA VAL A 696 9.44 -33.17 141.80
C VAL A 696 10.62 -34.12 141.54
N ASN A 697 10.72 -34.67 140.34
CA ASN A 697 11.85 -35.46 139.91
C ASN A 697 12.86 -34.60 139.14
N ASP A 698 14.10 -35.04 139.15
CA ASP A 698 15.25 -34.45 138.44
C ASP A 698 15.09 -34.37 136.91
N THR A 699 14.05 -34.98 136.35
CA THR A 699 13.72 -34.97 134.92
C THR A 699 12.46 -34.17 134.56
N ASP A 700 11.83 -33.52 135.55
CA ASP A 700 10.67 -32.66 135.34
C ASP A 700 11.09 -31.25 134.89
N ALA A 701 10.21 -30.53 134.20
CA ALA A 701 10.48 -29.14 133.81
C ALA A 701 10.13 -28.16 134.96
N VAL A 702 11.03 -27.21 135.27
CA VAL A 702 10.88 -26.20 136.35
C VAL A 702 10.08 -24.97 135.89
N ASN A 703 9.38 -24.27 136.80
CA ASN A 703 8.50 -23.14 136.47
C ASN A 703 9.01 -21.76 136.94
N LYS A 704 8.39 -20.67 136.44
CA LYS A 704 8.87 -19.27 136.58
C LYS A 704 9.13 -18.81 138.01
N ARG A 705 8.39 -19.32 139.00
CA ARG A 705 8.65 -18.97 140.41
C ARG A 705 10.03 -19.45 140.86
N GLN A 706 10.49 -20.61 140.39
CA GLN A 706 11.86 -21.09 140.65
C GLN A 706 12.91 -20.20 139.96
N LEU A 707 12.54 -19.45 138.92
CA LEU A 707 13.38 -18.51 138.16
C LEU A 707 13.41 -17.08 138.74
N ASP A 708 12.37 -16.62 139.43
CA ASP A 708 12.37 -15.26 140.01
C ASP A 708 13.45 -15.10 141.12
N ASN A 709 13.89 -16.20 141.75
CA ASN A 709 15.07 -16.22 142.65
C ASN A 709 16.42 -16.01 141.91
N LEU A 710 16.47 -16.23 140.58
CA LEU A 710 17.62 -15.92 139.71
C LEU A 710 17.69 -14.41 139.37
N SER A 711 16.58 -13.66 139.50
CA SER A 711 16.44 -12.26 139.08
C SER A 711 17.40 -11.28 139.79
N THR A 712 18.02 -11.67 140.90
CA THR A 712 19.09 -10.92 141.59
C THR A 712 20.42 -10.90 140.82
N THR A 713 20.59 -11.80 139.84
CA THR A 713 21.74 -11.83 138.91
C THR A 713 21.67 -10.76 137.81
N VAL A 714 20.47 -10.25 137.50
CA VAL A 714 20.22 -9.39 136.32
C VAL A 714 20.51 -7.90 136.58
N SER A 715 20.73 -7.47 137.82
CA SER A 715 21.19 -6.11 138.18
C SER A 715 22.61 -5.75 137.69
N ARG A 716 23.20 -6.57 136.80
CA ARG A 716 24.56 -6.41 136.26
C ARG A 716 24.66 -5.51 135.01
N GLY A 717 23.54 -5.03 134.46
CA GLY A 717 23.55 -4.25 133.21
C GLY A 717 23.97 -5.08 131.98
N TRP A 718 24.12 -4.43 130.81
CA TRP A 718 24.56 -5.07 129.56
C TRP A 718 25.48 -4.15 128.77
N ASN A 719 26.36 -4.69 127.94
CA ASN A 719 27.32 -3.87 127.19
C ASN A 719 26.85 -3.61 125.76
N ILE A 720 27.17 -2.45 125.20
CA ILE A 720 27.03 -2.14 123.78
C ILE A 720 28.37 -2.28 123.05
N GLN A 721 28.34 -2.94 121.91
CA GLN A 721 29.47 -3.15 121.01
C GLN A 721 28.95 -3.08 119.57
N ALA A 722 29.50 -2.20 118.74
CA ALA A 722 29.15 -2.12 117.32
C ALA A 722 30.29 -2.68 116.47
N ASN A 723 29.97 -3.57 115.53
CA ASN A 723 30.90 -4.17 114.56
C ASN A 723 32.21 -4.73 115.16
N GLY A 724 32.16 -5.30 116.36
CA GLY A 724 33.29 -6.01 116.98
C GLY A 724 34.40 -5.15 117.58
N GLY A 725 34.16 -3.86 117.85
CA GLY A 725 35.10 -2.96 118.57
C GLY A 725 35.10 -3.13 120.10
N ASP A 726 35.68 -2.19 120.85
CA ASP A 726 35.66 -2.25 122.33
C ASP A 726 34.23 -2.15 122.90
N THR A 727 34.06 -2.70 124.10
CA THR A 727 32.76 -2.97 124.70
C THR A 727 32.47 -1.96 125.82
N GLU A 728 31.38 -1.19 125.69
CA GLU A 728 31.00 -0.17 126.68
C GLU A 728 29.83 -0.69 127.54
N THR A 729 29.98 -0.78 128.86
CA THR A 729 28.89 -1.24 129.73
C THR A 729 27.81 -0.18 129.87
N VAL A 730 26.60 -0.50 129.43
CA VAL A 730 25.39 0.29 129.63
C VAL A 730 24.73 -0.17 130.92
N ALA A 731 24.98 0.57 131.99
CA ALA A 731 24.33 0.34 133.27
C ALA A 731 22.82 0.66 133.17
N PRO A 732 21.98 0.12 134.07
CA PRO A 732 20.57 0.51 134.12
C PRO A 732 20.43 2.02 134.41
N GLY A 733 20.19 2.84 133.38
CA GLY A 733 20.07 4.31 133.47
C GLY A 733 20.85 5.10 132.41
N ASP A 734 21.81 4.48 131.72
CA ASP A 734 22.67 5.17 130.74
C ASP A 734 21.95 5.49 129.41
N THR A 735 22.42 6.53 128.70
CA THR A 735 21.93 6.90 127.35
C THR A 735 23.00 6.66 126.29
N VAL A 736 22.72 5.81 125.31
CA VAL A 736 23.55 5.55 124.12
C VAL A 736 23.12 6.48 122.97
N ASN A 737 24.08 7.14 122.31
CA ASN A 737 23.84 7.97 121.11
C ASN A 737 24.21 7.23 119.82
N VAL A 738 23.38 7.31 118.78
CA VAL A 738 23.62 6.70 117.46
C VAL A 738 23.52 7.79 116.39
N ALA A 739 24.63 8.11 115.73
CA ALA A 739 24.71 9.13 114.69
C ALA A 739 24.36 8.55 113.30
N GLN A 740 23.71 9.35 112.46
CA GLN A 740 23.33 8.96 111.09
C GLN A 740 24.42 9.33 110.06
N GLY A 741 24.50 8.59 108.95
CA GLY A 741 25.38 8.90 107.80
C GLY A 741 24.57 9.34 106.57
N ASP A 742 25.22 9.58 105.42
CA ASP A 742 24.57 10.21 104.25
C ASP A 742 23.35 9.44 103.69
N ASN A 743 23.38 8.10 103.74
CA ASN A 743 22.36 7.23 103.10
C ASN A 743 21.49 6.49 104.10
N ILE A 744 21.73 6.63 105.40
CA ILE A 744 21.01 5.95 106.46
C ILE A 744 20.43 7.02 107.37
N GLU A 745 19.11 7.10 107.42
CA GLU A 745 18.34 7.98 108.28
C GLU A 745 18.02 7.25 109.58
N VAL A 746 18.37 7.86 110.71
CA VAL A 746 18.13 7.28 112.03
C VAL A 746 17.10 8.14 112.77
N THR A 747 15.93 7.56 113.04
CA THR A 747 14.84 8.22 113.78
C THR A 747 14.47 7.40 115.01
N ARG A 748 14.19 8.05 116.13
CA ARG A 748 13.85 7.36 117.39
C ARG A 748 12.39 7.55 117.75
N ALA A 749 11.70 6.45 118.03
CA ALA A 749 10.34 6.43 118.58
C ALA A 749 10.32 5.57 119.85
N GLY A 750 10.37 6.21 121.02
CA GLY A 750 10.40 5.53 122.31
C GLY A 750 11.70 4.71 122.52
N LYS A 751 11.54 3.39 122.71
CA LYS A 751 12.65 2.44 122.93
C LYS A 751 13.18 1.81 121.63
N THR A 752 12.60 2.14 120.48
CA THR A 752 13.03 1.66 119.17
C THR A 752 13.83 2.76 118.45
N LEU A 753 15.04 2.43 118.00
CA LEU A 753 15.70 3.18 116.94
C LEU A 753 15.26 2.60 115.59
N ASN A 754 14.60 3.40 114.77
CA ASN A 754 14.37 3.09 113.37
C ASN A 754 15.58 3.57 112.56
N ILE A 755 16.32 2.60 112.03
CA ILE A 755 17.43 2.83 111.10
C ILE A 755 16.91 2.45 109.71
N ALA A 756 16.63 3.45 108.88
CA ALA A 756 16.11 3.27 107.52
C ALA A 756 17.12 3.83 106.50
N THR A 757 17.10 3.34 105.27
CA THR A 757 17.80 4.04 104.17
C THR A 757 17.14 5.38 103.92
N SER A 758 17.93 6.45 103.84
CA SER A 758 17.49 7.81 103.51
C SER A 758 16.61 7.81 102.26
N ARG A 759 15.59 8.67 102.21
CA ARG A 759 14.77 8.82 100.99
C ARG A 759 15.56 9.33 99.78
N LYS A 760 16.73 9.92 100.01
CA LYS A 760 17.70 10.29 98.97
C LYS A 760 19.04 9.69 99.35
N VAL A 761 19.41 8.60 98.67
CA VAL A 761 20.68 7.89 98.86
C VAL A 761 21.68 8.29 97.78
N ASN A 762 22.93 8.51 98.18
CA ASN A 762 24.11 8.83 97.39
C ASN A 762 25.08 7.64 97.38
N PHE A 763 24.97 6.75 96.39
CA PHE A 763 25.86 5.59 96.26
C PHE A 763 27.04 5.90 95.35
N ASP A 764 28.24 5.46 95.73
CA ASP A 764 29.42 5.56 94.86
C ASP A 764 29.33 4.60 93.66
N ASN A 765 28.76 3.42 93.88
CA ASN A 765 28.52 2.41 92.85
C ASN A 765 27.28 1.57 93.24
N VAL A 766 26.41 1.25 92.27
CA VAL A 766 25.25 0.37 92.46
C VAL A 766 25.34 -0.82 91.51
N ALA A 767 25.42 -2.04 92.05
CA ALA A 767 25.45 -3.29 91.29
C ALA A 767 24.16 -4.09 91.50
N ILE A 768 23.44 -4.40 90.42
CA ILE A 768 22.25 -5.27 90.41
C ILE A 768 22.49 -6.39 89.39
N GLY A 769 22.88 -7.57 89.86
CA GLY A 769 23.32 -8.64 88.96
C GLY A 769 24.55 -8.22 88.15
N THR A 770 24.47 -8.26 86.81
CA THR A 770 25.54 -7.83 85.91
C THR A 770 25.50 -6.33 85.58
N ILE A 771 24.46 -5.59 85.99
CA ILE A 771 24.32 -4.16 85.69
C ILE A 771 24.99 -3.33 86.77
N THR A 772 25.86 -2.41 86.38
CA THR A 772 26.56 -1.47 87.28
C THR A 772 26.31 -0.02 86.89
N LEU A 773 26.01 0.82 87.88
CA LEU A 773 25.97 2.29 87.78
C LEU A 773 27.09 2.88 88.63
N ASP A 774 28.07 3.51 87.98
CA ASP A 774 29.28 4.04 88.59
C ASP A 774 29.25 5.57 88.67
N LYS A 775 29.48 6.15 89.87
CA LYS A 775 29.36 7.61 90.06
C LYS A 775 30.44 8.41 89.33
N ASP A 776 31.65 7.84 89.20
CA ASP A 776 32.81 8.57 88.72
C ASP A 776 32.82 8.68 87.19
N SER A 777 32.33 7.64 86.51
CA SER A 777 32.14 7.62 85.06
C SER A 777 30.73 8.01 84.60
N GLY A 778 29.75 7.97 85.51
CA GLY A 778 28.32 8.17 85.21
C GLY A 778 27.73 7.10 84.27
N LYS A 779 28.46 6.00 84.03
CA LYS A 779 28.06 4.97 83.06
C LYS A 779 27.19 3.90 83.70
N ILE A 780 26.15 3.50 82.97
CA ILE A 780 25.42 2.25 83.21
C ILE A 780 26.02 1.20 82.27
N SER A 781 26.60 0.13 82.83
CA SER A 781 27.22 -0.95 82.06
C SER A 781 26.59 -2.31 82.39
N GLY A 782 26.69 -3.28 81.47
CA GLY A 782 26.09 -4.62 81.64
C GLY A 782 24.62 -4.76 81.21
N LEU A 783 24.06 -3.77 80.49
CA LEU A 783 22.74 -3.83 79.84
C LEU A 783 22.78 -4.78 78.62
N ALA A 784 21.75 -5.63 78.48
CA ALA A 784 21.49 -6.37 77.24
C ALA A 784 20.82 -5.46 76.18
N ASP A 785 20.91 -5.82 74.90
CA ASP A 785 20.31 -5.08 73.78
C ASP A 785 18.78 -4.98 73.91
N GLY A 786 18.24 -3.76 73.91
CA GLY A 786 16.80 -3.50 74.02
C GLY A 786 16.05 -3.70 72.70
N ALA A 787 14.76 -4.05 72.73
CA ALA A 787 14.01 -4.25 71.49
C ALA A 787 13.80 -2.93 70.70
N LEU A 788 14.05 -2.92 69.39
CA LEU A 788 13.84 -1.75 68.50
C LEU A 788 12.45 -1.79 67.85
N ALA A 789 11.39 -1.68 68.66
CA ALA A 789 9.98 -1.68 68.23
C ALA A 789 9.28 -0.35 68.59
N PRO A 790 8.20 0.06 67.88
CA PRO A 790 7.56 1.38 68.05
C PRO A 790 7.06 1.71 69.46
N ASP A 791 6.78 0.69 70.27
CA ASP A 791 6.26 0.77 71.64
C ASP A 791 7.28 0.30 72.70
N SER A 792 8.50 -0.03 72.29
CA SER A 792 9.56 -0.46 73.21
C SER A 792 9.90 0.63 74.21
N ARG A 793 10.01 0.22 75.48
CA ARG A 793 10.41 1.06 76.62
C ARG A 793 11.81 0.68 77.12
N ASP A 794 12.49 -0.22 76.40
CA ASP A 794 13.80 -0.74 76.77
C ASP A 794 14.89 0.33 76.58
N ALA A 795 15.85 0.37 77.50
CA ALA A 795 17.06 1.15 77.31
C ALA A 795 17.94 0.46 76.26
N VAL A 796 18.22 1.15 75.15
CA VAL A 796 19.09 0.62 74.08
C VAL A 796 20.57 0.73 74.48
N THR A 797 21.38 -0.26 74.10
CA THR A 797 22.81 -0.28 74.42
C THR A 797 23.61 0.65 73.50
N GLY A 798 24.85 0.96 73.89
CA GLY A 798 25.76 1.74 73.05
C GLY A 798 26.03 1.10 71.67
N SER A 799 26.04 -0.24 71.56
CA SER A 799 26.19 -0.96 70.29
C SER A 799 25.00 -0.78 69.35
N GLN A 800 23.78 -0.75 69.89
CA GLN A 800 22.56 -0.51 69.10
C GLN A 800 22.47 0.94 68.59
N LEU A 801 22.83 1.92 69.43
CA LEU A 801 22.92 3.32 69.02
C LEU A 801 24.05 3.54 68.00
N PHE A 802 25.20 2.88 68.17
CA PHE A 802 26.32 2.95 67.24
C PHE A 802 25.97 2.40 65.84
N SER A 803 25.24 1.30 65.76
CA SER A 803 24.77 0.74 64.48
C SER A 803 23.82 1.68 63.75
N THR A 804 22.89 2.29 64.48
CA THR A 804 21.99 3.33 63.93
C THR A 804 22.78 4.57 63.49
N HIS A 805 23.76 5.01 64.28
CA HIS A 805 24.63 6.14 63.94
C HIS A 805 25.46 5.86 62.67
N LYS A 806 25.93 4.63 62.47
CA LYS A 806 26.62 4.22 61.24
C LYS A 806 25.72 4.38 60.01
N ASN A 807 24.46 3.95 60.10
CA ASN A 807 23.48 4.15 59.03
C ASN A 807 23.20 5.64 58.77
N VAL A 808 23.07 6.46 59.81
CA VAL A 808 22.90 7.92 59.67
C VAL A 808 24.15 8.57 59.04
N SER A 809 25.34 8.13 59.40
CA SER A 809 26.60 8.63 58.84
C SER A 809 26.78 8.24 57.37
N THR A 810 26.45 6.99 57.01
CA THR A 810 26.40 6.53 55.61
C THR A 810 25.35 7.31 54.81
N ASN A 811 24.18 7.57 55.36
CA ASN A 811 23.16 8.38 54.69
C ASN A 811 23.62 9.84 54.50
N SER A 812 24.28 10.44 55.49
CA SER A 812 24.87 11.78 55.34
C SER A 812 25.95 11.83 54.25
N GLN A 813 26.82 10.81 54.15
CA GLN A 813 27.81 10.70 53.08
C GLN A 813 27.15 10.50 51.71
N ASN A 814 26.15 9.64 51.61
CA ASN A 814 25.38 9.42 50.38
C ASN A 814 24.66 10.70 49.94
N ILE A 815 24.08 11.47 50.86
CA ILE A 815 23.44 12.74 50.57
C ILE A 815 24.48 13.77 50.08
N ALA A 816 25.65 13.85 50.71
CA ALA A 816 26.73 14.74 50.27
C ALA A 816 27.28 14.35 48.88
N ALA A 817 27.44 13.05 48.61
CA ALA A 817 27.86 12.52 47.32
C ALA A 817 26.82 12.80 46.23
N ASN A 818 25.54 12.53 46.50
CA ASN A 818 24.45 12.82 45.59
C ASN A 818 24.34 14.33 45.32
N LYS A 819 24.49 15.17 46.35
CA LYS A 819 24.53 16.63 46.19
C LYS A 819 25.70 17.06 45.29
N ALA A 820 26.90 16.54 45.50
CA ALA A 820 28.06 16.86 44.68
C ALA A 820 27.89 16.41 43.21
N GLN A 821 27.26 15.26 42.97
CA GLN A 821 26.96 14.78 41.61
C GLN A 821 25.88 15.64 40.95
N ILE A 822 24.84 16.06 41.67
CA ILE A 822 23.79 16.94 41.14
C ILE A 822 24.34 18.35 40.85
N ASP A 823 25.15 18.90 41.75
CA ASP A 823 25.80 20.22 41.57
C ASP A 823 26.85 20.20 40.45
N SER A 824 27.39 19.02 40.09
CA SER A 824 28.38 18.91 39.01
C SER A 824 27.82 19.13 37.61
N GLY A 825 26.49 19.12 37.43
CA GLY A 825 25.82 19.48 36.17
C GLY A 825 26.21 18.63 34.94
N LEU A 826 25.88 19.12 33.75
CA LEU A 826 26.31 18.58 32.46
C LEU A 826 27.35 19.52 31.84
N ASN A 827 28.51 18.98 31.48
CA ASN A 827 29.57 19.70 30.77
C ASN A 827 29.35 19.63 29.25
N PHE A 828 29.16 20.80 28.62
CA PHE A 828 29.10 20.94 27.16
C PHE A 828 30.43 21.52 26.66
N ALA A 829 31.09 20.79 25.75
CA ALA A 829 32.30 21.24 25.09
C ALA A 829 32.01 21.55 23.62
N GLY A 830 32.38 22.76 23.19
CA GLY A 830 32.41 23.12 21.78
C GLY A 830 33.83 23.00 21.22
N ASN A 831 34.01 23.28 19.93
CA ASN A 831 35.34 23.30 19.31
C ASN A 831 36.28 24.35 19.94
N THR A 832 35.74 25.36 20.63
CA THR A 832 36.46 26.23 21.56
C THR A 832 35.59 26.50 22.79
N GLY A 833 36.17 26.37 23.99
CA GLY A 833 35.49 26.62 25.26
C GLY A 833 34.63 25.47 25.78
N THR A 834 34.33 25.54 27.08
CA THR A 834 33.42 24.62 27.77
C THR A 834 32.49 25.43 28.67
N PHE A 835 31.28 24.95 28.89
CA PHE A 835 30.39 25.48 29.92
C PHE A 835 29.61 24.35 30.58
N ASN A 836 29.23 24.58 31.84
CA ASN A 836 28.47 23.63 32.65
C ASN A 836 27.06 24.14 32.89
N ARG A 837 26.06 23.25 32.93
CA ARG A 837 24.68 23.55 33.30
C ARG A 837 24.18 22.60 34.38
N HIS A 838 23.47 23.13 35.37
CA HIS A 838 22.88 22.29 36.42
C HIS A 838 21.63 21.58 35.90
N LEU A 839 21.28 20.44 36.52
CA LEU A 839 20.09 19.67 36.16
C LEU A 839 18.82 20.53 36.37
N GLY A 840 17.99 20.67 35.32
CA GLY A 840 16.80 21.53 35.33
C GLY A 840 16.97 22.88 34.64
N GLU A 841 18.19 23.27 34.27
CA GLU A 841 18.43 24.48 33.49
C GLU A 841 18.34 24.24 31.96
N THR A 842 17.88 25.23 31.19
CA THR A 842 17.72 25.11 29.72
C THR A 842 18.98 25.53 28.96
N THR A 843 19.57 24.65 28.14
CA THR A 843 20.63 24.99 27.17
C THR A 843 20.02 25.36 25.82
N THR A 844 20.40 26.50 25.22
CA THR A 844 19.99 26.86 23.86
C THR A 844 21.11 26.58 22.86
N ILE A 845 20.85 25.71 21.86
CA ILE A 845 21.74 25.48 20.72
C ILE A 845 21.16 26.24 19.52
N ARG A 846 21.79 27.35 19.12
CA ARG A 846 21.27 28.26 18.09
C ARG A 846 21.98 28.05 16.74
N GLY A 847 21.21 27.80 15.68
CA GLY A 847 21.49 28.30 14.34
C GLY A 847 20.70 29.60 14.12
N GLY A 848 21.29 30.64 13.54
CA GLY A 848 20.73 32.00 13.52
C GLY A 848 19.58 32.27 12.53
N LEU A 849 18.82 31.27 12.08
CA LEU A 849 17.80 31.41 11.03
C LEU A 849 16.37 31.48 11.59
N ALA A 850 15.62 32.52 11.22
CA ALA A 850 14.17 32.63 11.47
C ALA A 850 13.36 31.64 10.61
N GLU A 851 12.13 31.33 11.00
CA GLU A 851 11.35 30.20 10.48
C GLU A 851 11.06 30.26 8.96
N ASP A 852 11.16 31.43 8.33
CA ASP A 852 10.59 31.76 7.02
C ASP A 852 11.56 32.37 5.96
N ALA A 853 12.88 32.44 6.20
CA ALA A 853 13.84 33.08 5.27
C ALA A 853 14.82 32.13 4.56
N ALA A 854 15.12 32.37 3.27
CA ALA A 854 16.15 31.68 2.47
C ALA A 854 17.58 32.19 2.77
N ALA A 855 18.58 31.29 2.76
CA ALA A 855 19.87 31.40 3.46
C ALA A 855 20.85 32.47 2.91
N SER A 856 21.57 33.30 3.70
CA SER A 856 22.82 32.97 4.43
C SER A 856 23.34 34.00 5.50
N ASN A 857 24.45 33.65 6.21
CA ASN A 857 24.65 33.57 7.68
C ASN A 857 23.65 32.65 8.41
N LYS A 858 22.95 31.90 7.56
CA LYS A 858 21.67 31.23 7.66
C LYS A 858 21.79 29.83 7.02
N ASN A 859 23.02 29.28 6.96
CA ASN A 859 23.29 28.00 6.30
C ASN A 859 23.03 26.81 7.23
N ILE A 860 22.96 27.01 8.56
CA ILE A 860 22.66 25.94 9.53
C ILE A 860 21.40 26.31 10.32
N ARG A 861 20.40 25.43 10.33
CA ARG A 861 19.18 25.52 11.14
C ARG A 861 19.17 24.44 12.21
N THR A 862 18.77 24.79 13.44
CA THR A 862 18.54 23.84 14.53
C THR A 862 17.05 23.71 14.81
N VAL A 863 16.49 22.50 14.77
CA VAL A 863 15.05 22.23 15.00
C VAL A 863 14.91 21.22 16.14
N ALA A 864 14.16 21.57 17.18
CA ALA A 864 13.88 20.67 18.29
C ALA A 864 12.46 20.10 18.15
N LYS A 865 12.33 18.78 17.95
CA LYS A 865 11.04 18.07 17.85
C LYS A 865 11.21 16.63 18.32
N ASP A 866 10.19 16.08 18.97
CA ASP A 866 10.10 14.66 19.37
C ASP A 866 11.32 14.13 20.18
N GLY A 867 11.92 15.00 21.01
CA GLY A 867 13.06 14.65 21.87
C GLY A 867 14.44 14.67 21.19
N GLN A 868 14.55 15.18 19.97
CA GLN A 868 15.81 15.31 19.21
C GLN A 868 16.08 16.77 18.82
N VAL A 869 17.34 17.10 18.52
CA VAL A 869 17.77 18.40 17.95
C VAL A 869 18.43 18.13 16.61
N ASP A 870 17.70 18.36 15.52
CA ASP A 870 18.21 18.23 14.17
C ASP A 870 19.06 19.44 13.79
N ILE A 871 20.23 19.20 13.19
CA ILE A 871 21.13 20.24 12.65
C ILE A 871 21.12 20.12 11.14
N LEU A 872 20.43 21.04 10.47
CA LEU A 872 20.16 21.01 9.03
C LEU A 872 21.05 22.02 8.30
N LEU A 873 21.58 21.65 7.13
CA LEU A 873 22.29 22.55 6.22
C LEU A 873 21.32 23.11 5.17
N ALA A 874 21.44 24.38 4.81
CA ALA A 874 20.62 25.01 3.79
C ALA A 874 20.99 24.50 2.38
N ASP A 875 19.98 24.29 1.54
CA ASP A 875 20.16 23.77 0.17
C ASP A 875 21.05 24.68 -0.70
N ASN A 876 21.00 25.99 -0.47
CA ASN A 876 21.86 26.98 -1.12
C ASN A 876 22.85 27.56 -0.11
N LEU A 877 24.13 27.21 -0.27
CA LEU A 877 25.20 27.71 0.57
C LEU A 877 25.69 29.07 0.05
N ASN A 878 25.53 30.13 0.83
CA ASN A 878 26.34 31.33 0.63
C ASN A 878 27.57 31.22 1.52
N VAL A 879 28.73 31.11 0.88
CA VAL A 879 30.02 30.98 1.52
C VAL A 879 31.00 31.88 0.78
N THR A 880 31.98 32.44 1.49
CA THR A 880 32.98 33.33 0.87
C THR A 880 33.97 32.56 0.01
N SER A 881 34.15 31.26 0.26
CA SER A 881 34.91 30.35 -0.59
C SER A 881 34.53 28.90 -0.34
N VAL A 882 34.76 28.06 -1.34
CA VAL A 882 34.71 26.60 -1.27
C VAL A 882 36.08 26.07 -1.72
N LYS A 883 36.75 25.32 -0.85
CA LYS A 883 38.02 24.66 -1.17
C LYS A 883 37.82 23.15 -1.22
N THR A 884 38.11 22.54 -2.36
CA THR A 884 38.07 21.08 -2.56
C THR A 884 39.42 20.62 -3.09
N GLY A 885 40.26 20.06 -2.21
CA GLY A 885 41.65 19.75 -2.53
C GLY A 885 42.44 21.01 -2.89
N ASP A 886 43.08 20.99 -4.06
CA ASP A 886 43.87 22.12 -4.57
C ASP A 886 43.02 23.16 -5.33
N THR A 887 41.72 22.91 -5.51
CA THR A 887 40.78 23.83 -6.16
C THR A 887 40.12 24.74 -5.13
N LEU A 888 40.16 26.04 -5.37
CA LEU A 888 39.51 27.09 -4.59
C LEU A 888 38.52 27.84 -5.50
N LEU A 889 37.23 27.77 -5.16
CA LEU A 889 36.21 28.66 -5.72
C LEU A 889 35.94 29.76 -4.71
N ASN A 890 36.20 31.01 -5.06
CA ASN A 890 35.95 32.16 -4.20
C ASN A 890 35.25 33.27 -4.98
N THR A 891 35.15 34.46 -4.39
CA THR A 891 34.51 35.62 -5.03
C THR A 891 35.25 36.15 -6.26
N ASP A 892 36.52 35.78 -6.45
CA ASP A 892 37.33 36.13 -7.63
C ASP A 892 37.24 35.08 -8.75
N GLY A 893 36.82 33.85 -8.44
CA GLY A 893 36.57 32.78 -9.41
C GLY A 893 37.14 31.42 -8.96
N LEU A 894 37.45 30.56 -9.93
CA LEU A 894 38.03 29.23 -9.71
C LEU A 894 39.56 29.27 -9.87
N HIS A 895 40.27 28.84 -8.85
CA HIS A 895 41.73 28.72 -8.84
C HIS A 895 42.14 27.28 -8.56
N ILE A 896 43.06 26.71 -9.35
CA ILE A 896 43.73 25.46 -9.00
C ILE A 896 45.17 25.79 -8.60
N THR A 897 45.58 25.39 -7.40
CA THR A 897 46.91 25.69 -6.86
C THR A 897 47.99 25.08 -7.75
N SER A 898 48.96 25.90 -8.20
CA SER A 898 49.98 25.50 -9.18
C SER A 898 49.38 24.92 -10.48
N GLY A 899 48.13 25.28 -10.79
CA GLY A 899 47.25 24.74 -11.83
C GLY A 899 46.64 25.84 -12.70
N PRO A 900 45.70 25.50 -13.60
CA PRO A 900 44.89 26.48 -14.30
C PRO A 900 43.97 27.26 -13.35
N SER A 901 43.63 28.50 -13.70
CA SER A 901 42.61 29.30 -13.02
C SER A 901 41.69 29.99 -14.02
N VAL A 902 40.44 30.17 -13.62
CA VAL A 902 39.40 30.94 -14.31
C VAL A 902 38.89 31.97 -13.32
N THR A 903 39.37 33.21 -13.45
CA THR A 903 39.01 34.30 -12.55
C THR A 903 38.24 35.37 -13.31
N THR A 904 37.71 36.35 -12.60
CA THR A 904 37.11 37.54 -13.22
C THR A 904 38.09 38.33 -14.09
N GLY A 905 39.40 38.12 -13.92
CA GLY A 905 40.47 38.69 -14.75
C GLY A 905 40.84 37.86 -15.99
N GLY A 906 40.23 36.69 -16.21
CA GLY A 906 40.46 35.83 -17.37
C GLY A 906 40.99 34.43 -17.03
N ILE A 907 41.47 33.71 -18.05
CA ILE A 907 41.98 32.32 -17.92
C ILE A 907 43.50 32.31 -17.90
N ASN A 908 44.08 31.69 -16.87
CA ASN A 908 45.49 31.34 -16.82
C ASN A 908 45.62 29.82 -16.88
N ALA A 909 46.31 29.27 -17.88
CA ALA A 909 46.47 27.82 -18.02
C ALA A 909 47.49 27.20 -17.05
N GLY A 910 48.20 28.01 -16.26
CA GLY A 910 49.14 27.54 -15.24
C GLY A 910 50.33 26.78 -15.82
N ASN A 911 50.92 27.29 -16.91
CA ASN A 911 52.03 26.68 -17.64
C ASN A 911 51.78 25.25 -18.13
N ARG A 912 50.51 24.88 -18.34
CA ARG A 912 50.10 23.61 -18.95
C ARG A 912 49.62 23.84 -20.37
N VAL A 913 49.70 22.79 -21.19
CA VAL A 913 49.12 22.81 -22.54
C VAL A 913 47.61 22.94 -22.40
N ILE A 914 47.04 23.97 -23.02
CA ILE A 914 45.61 23.98 -23.33
C ILE A 914 45.43 23.02 -24.50
N SER A 915 44.96 21.81 -24.20
CA SER A 915 44.66 20.80 -25.21
C SER A 915 43.23 21.00 -25.71
N ASN A 916 42.92 20.47 -26.90
CA ASN A 916 41.61 20.59 -27.54
C ASN A 916 41.21 22.04 -27.90
N VAL A 917 42.19 22.87 -28.29
CA VAL A 917 41.92 24.18 -28.89
C VAL A 917 41.57 23.96 -30.37
N GLY A 918 40.36 24.34 -30.77
CA GLY A 918 39.91 24.30 -32.17
C GLY A 918 40.76 25.21 -33.08
N ASP A 919 40.54 25.17 -34.39
CA ASP A 919 41.18 26.14 -35.29
C ASP A 919 40.60 27.53 -35.04
N ALA A 920 41.47 28.52 -34.84
CA ALA A 920 41.04 29.91 -34.75
C ALA A 920 40.36 30.34 -36.06
N VAL A 921 39.15 30.86 -35.95
CA VAL A 921 38.35 31.40 -37.07
C VAL A 921 38.30 32.92 -36.99
N ASN A 922 38.19 33.46 -35.78
CA ASN A 922 38.17 34.90 -35.52
C ASN A 922 39.50 35.38 -34.95
N ASP A 923 39.75 36.68 -35.09
CA ASP A 923 40.93 37.40 -34.64
C ASP A 923 41.16 37.40 -33.11
N THR A 924 40.16 36.97 -32.33
CA THR A 924 40.24 36.82 -30.87
C THR A 924 40.23 35.38 -30.39
N ASP A 925 40.17 34.40 -31.31
CA ASP A 925 40.26 32.98 -30.98
C ASP A 925 41.73 32.58 -30.74
N ALA A 926 41.94 31.61 -29.84
CA ALA A 926 43.27 31.08 -29.60
C ALA A 926 43.71 30.15 -30.75
N VAL A 927 44.90 30.37 -31.31
CA VAL A 927 45.51 29.52 -32.35
C VAL A 927 46.15 28.26 -31.76
N ASN A 928 45.97 27.12 -32.40
CA ASN A 928 46.60 25.85 -32.00
C ASN A 928 47.93 25.59 -32.74
N LYS A 929 48.72 24.61 -32.26
CA LYS A 929 50.05 24.30 -32.83
C LYS A 929 50.03 23.86 -34.30
N ARG A 930 48.89 23.43 -34.85
CA ARG A 930 48.81 23.08 -36.28
C ARG A 930 48.69 24.32 -37.17
N GLN A 931 48.12 25.40 -36.65
CA GLN A 931 47.96 26.67 -37.39
C GLN A 931 49.21 27.55 -37.36
N LEU A 932 50.17 27.25 -36.47
CA LEU A 932 51.47 27.91 -36.32
C LEU A 932 52.56 27.10 -37.01
#